data_AF-A0A974UBP9-F1
#
_entry.id   AF-A0A974UBP9-F1
#
_cell.length_a   1.000
_cell.length_b   1.000
_cell.length_c   1.000
_cell.angle_alpha   90.00
_cell.angle_beta   90.00
_cell.angle_gamma   90.00
#
_symmetry.space_group_name_H-M   'P 1'
#
loop_
_entity.id
_entity.type
_entity.pdbx_description
1 polymer ?
#
loop_
_entity_poly.entity_id
_entity_poly.type
_entity_poly.pdbx_seq_one_letter_code
_entity_poly.pdbx_strand_id
1 'polypeptide(L)'
;MKKNLLLLTGILIGMILLLPSPLVTAQSTPPTEADIADFLNALPQIAESGGQVLSVTYVGEVLVIDLSQEVLPNGEYDDALFAELQSGLNTAFQVNQFFMVTFKVEGLPLEDWGMPLPDFSETAEWPLDRELPGDGPLAGYKIALSAGHGLYFNEYYGEWMYQRGEFWGIREDTVNSEIMQYLKAELENQGATVIDTREMDQNARTGITGYPAWHEDARQHGIYLGLPKWVWDGSNSNYNSDIRARPYMANYYGADLLISFHNNGWNGDLRGTETYWDYNNNPGSHDLAIAVHNQIIYNMTNAYGSWTNRGIKTSYDDYGEINYAHMPAILVELAFMDNYQDNLLLHQESFKLLAANSMAEGICTYLQVNCDSTPTQMPITLETPSLTPAYGSGICDSGWYRYTNQRGEYAYLALNAEEEAQSDNVASWTPALPSSGEYRLEVFIPSHNAISWSCPSQTVNWDTNYAAYTITHANGTSTVLVNQAGVNDSWVDLGIFHFDADTAASITLSDVTGETDLTTTVSASAARFTLVGNTGEQFHDTNFVPADWAVDEIDATTDEIRNFLIFNGSCLAEPILVSDDVEIDVANLIQQAATTNQISPKLLLAIMEAEQNALSTCPNDTALANLMGLPASISEAAAQLGAAQAALSGTGTTPYGWVTGSAKITLDGVTVTPANDSITLLFDYFQNAGQVWGGTTPNENGVQAAYIAYRDFHLNLPLPKVIEYRYTPIFIR
;
A
#
# COMPACT_ATOMS: atom_id res chain seq x y z
N MET A 1 -41.39 -10.88 -72.51
CA MET A 1 -40.66 -12.08 -72.01
C MET A 1 -39.52 -11.60 -71.13
N LYS A 2 -39.42 -12.14 -69.91
CA LYS A 2 -38.26 -12.25 -68.97
C LYS A 2 -37.18 -11.14 -68.99
N LYS A 3 -37.06 -10.30 -67.95
CA LYS A 3 -36.42 -10.49 -66.62
C LYS A 3 -34.87 -10.51 -66.61
N ASN A 4 -34.35 -9.63 -65.75
CA ASN A 4 -33.08 -9.64 -65.00
C ASN A 4 -31.79 -9.24 -65.74
N LEU A 5 -31.08 -8.21 -65.28
CA LEU A 5 -30.05 -8.24 -64.22
C LEU A 5 -29.20 -6.94 -64.27
N LEU A 6 -28.67 -6.53 -63.11
CA LEU A 6 -27.48 -5.68 -62.84
C LEU A 6 -27.70 -4.24 -62.31
N LEU A 7 -27.08 -4.08 -61.13
CA LEU A 7 -26.48 -2.91 -60.48
C LEU A 7 -27.39 -1.75 -60.03
N LEU A 8 -27.46 -1.55 -58.72
CA LEU A 8 -26.62 -0.52 -58.10
C LEU A 8 -26.46 -0.80 -56.58
N THR A 9 -25.21 -0.70 -56.15
CA THR A 9 -24.68 -0.79 -54.79
C THR A 9 -25.24 0.29 -53.87
N GLY A 10 -25.80 -0.11 -52.72
CA GLY A 10 -26.15 0.76 -51.60
C GLY A 10 -25.40 0.30 -50.35
N ILE A 11 -24.63 1.23 -49.78
CA ILE A 11 -23.91 1.12 -48.51
C ILE A 11 -24.93 0.87 -47.39
N LEU A 12 -24.81 -0.26 -46.69
CA LEU A 12 -25.59 -0.56 -45.50
C LEU A 12 -24.76 -0.20 -44.25
N ILE A 13 -25.21 0.82 -43.54
CA ILE A 13 -24.78 1.17 -42.19
C ILE A 13 -25.14 0.00 -41.28
N GLY A 14 -24.13 -0.63 -40.66
CA GLY A 14 -24.34 -1.62 -39.62
C GLY A 14 -24.81 -0.94 -38.34
N MET A 15 -26.11 -1.05 -38.05
CA MET A 15 -26.61 -0.93 -36.68
C MET A 15 -26.09 -2.13 -35.89
N ILE A 16 -25.09 -1.90 -35.04
CA ILE A 16 -24.74 -2.82 -33.96
C ILE A 16 -25.91 -2.76 -32.98
N LEU A 17 -26.71 -3.83 -32.95
CA LEU A 17 -27.61 -4.12 -31.86
C LEU A 17 -26.74 -4.37 -30.62
N LEU A 18 -26.62 -3.36 -29.76
CA LEU A 18 -26.21 -3.55 -28.37
C LEU A 18 -27.27 -4.44 -27.72
N LEU A 19 -27.00 -5.74 -27.70
CA LEU A 19 -27.66 -6.62 -26.74
C LEU A 19 -27.24 -6.13 -25.35
N PRO A 20 -28.18 -5.95 -24.40
CA PRO A 20 -27.79 -5.66 -23.04
C PRO A 20 -26.92 -6.81 -22.54
N SER A 21 -25.74 -6.49 -22.03
CA SER A 21 -24.96 -7.41 -21.20
C SER A 21 -25.91 -7.99 -20.14
N PRO A 22 -25.92 -9.31 -19.90
CA PRO A 22 -26.74 -9.85 -18.83
C PRO A 22 -26.31 -9.17 -17.53
N LEU A 23 -27.25 -8.47 -16.89
CA LEU A 23 -27.11 -8.07 -15.49
C LEU A 23 -26.84 -9.34 -14.70
N VAL A 24 -25.59 -9.56 -14.31
CA VAL A 24 -25.23 -10.57 -13.32
C VAL A 24 -25.86 -10.10 -12.02
N THR A 25 -26.91 -10.79 -11.59
CA THR A 25 -27.47 -10.58 -10.25
C THR A 25 -26.40 -11.02 -9.25
N ALA A 26 -25.84 -10.09 -8.48
CA ALA A 26 -24.98 -10.41 -7.34
C ALA A 26 -25.73 -11.39 -6.43
N GLN A 27 -25.15 -12.57 -6.21
CA GLN A 27 -25.73 -13.52 -5.28
C GLN A 27 -25.53 -12.95 -3.87
N SER A 28 -26.58 -12.82 -3.07
CA SER A 28 -26.49 -12.21 -1.73
C SER A 28 -26.15 -13.21 -0.63
N THR A 29 -26.07 -14.51 -0.96
CA THR A 29 -25.85 -15.59 -0.01
C THR A 29 -24.95 -16.64 -0.64
N PRO A 30 -23.95 -17.17 0.09
CA PRO A 30 -23.08 -18.21 -0.42
C PRO A 30 -23.89 -19.47 -0.83
N PRO A 31 -23.45 -20.23 -1.85
CA PRO A 31 -24.04 -21.53 -2.20
C PRO A 31 -23.91 -22.53 -1.04
N THR A 32 -24.73 -23.58 -1.01
CA THR A 32 -24.58 -24.68 -0.04
C THR A 32 -23.60 -25.76 -0.54
N GLU A 33 -23.09 -26.60 0.36
CA GLU A 33 -22.25 -27.76 0.00
C GLU A 33 -22.94 -28.67 -1.03
N ALA A 34 -24.26 -28.82 -0.90
CA ALA A 34 -25.08 -29.60 -1.83
C ALA A 34 -25.19 -28.94 -3.21
N ASP A 35 -25.37 -27.62 -3.28
CA ASP A 35 -25.42 -26.89 -4.56
C ASP A 35 -24.12 -27.04 -5.34
N ILE A 36 -22.98 -26.94 -4.63
CA ILE A 36 -21.64 -27.11 -5.20
C ILE A 36 -21.44 -28.55 -5.66
N ALA A 37 -21.75 -29.54 -4.82
CA ALA A 37 -21.60 -30.95 -5.17
C ALA A 37 -22.47 -31.33 -6.38
N ASP A 38 -23.73 -30.89 -6.42
CA ASP A 38 -24.65 -31.16 -7.53
C ASP A 38 -24.16 -30.52 -8.84
N PHE A 39 -23.65 -29.28 -8.77
CA PHE A 39 -23.06 -28.60 -9.92
C PHE A 39 -21.84 -29.35 -10.46
N LEU A 40 -20.90 -29.70 -9.58
CA LEU A 40 -19.68 -30.42 -9.95
C LEU A 40 -19.98 -31.79 -10.54
N ASN A 41 -20.89 -32.56 -9.93
CA ASN A 41 -21.28 -33.88 -10.45
C ASN A 41 -21.98 -33.80 -11.83
N ALA A 42 -22.52 -32.64 -12.22
CA ALA A 42 -23.12 -32.42 -13.52
C ALA A 42 -22.10 -32.02 -14.60
N LEU A 43 -20.87 -31.66 -14.23
CA LEU A 43 -19.82 -31.26 -15.17
C LEU A 43 -19.29 -32.48 -15.95
N PRO A 44 -19.19 -32.40 -17.30
CA PRO A 44 -18.64 -33.48 -18.12
C PRO A 44 -17.26 -33.97 -17.65
N GLN A 45 -16.43 -33.05 -17.14
CA GLN A 45 -15.10 -33.29 -16.61
C GLN A 45 -15.08 -34.33 -15.48
N ILE A 46 -16.12 -34.35 -14.64
CA ILE A 46 -16.27 -35.33 -13.55
C ILE A 46 -17.11 -36.53 -14.02
N ALA A 47 -18.24 -36.27 -14.69
CA ALA A 47 -19.18 -37.33 -15.07
C ALA A 47 -18.62 -38.31 -16.12
N GLU A 48 -17.85 -37.82 -17.10
CA GLU A 48 -17.32 -38.66 -18.19
C GLU A 48 -16.01 -39.38 -17.81
N SER A 49 -15.25 -38.82 -16.87
CA SER A 49 -14.05 -39.46 -16.30
C SER A 49 -14.40 -40.61 -15.34
N GLY A 50 -15.64 -40.66 -14.85
CA GLY A 50 -16.07 -41.59 -13.81
C GLY A 50 -15.69 -41.15 -12.40
N GLY A 51 -15.18 -39.91 -12.27
CA GLY A 51 -14.84 -39.29 -11.01
C GLY A 51 -16.06 -38.98 -10.14
N GLN A 52 -15.79 -38.76 -8.86
CA GLN A 52 -16.80 -38.45 -7.85
C GLN A 52 -16.35 -37.26 -7.02
N VAL A 53 -17.31 -36.43 -6.62
CA VAL A 53 -17.10 -35.47 -5.52
C VAL A 53 -17.19 -36.24 -4.21
N LEU A 54 -16.05 -36.43 -3.53
CA LEU A 54 -15.94 -37.17 -2.27
C LEU A 54 -16.49 -36.33 -1.10
N SER A 55 -16.13 -35.05 -1.06
CA SER A 55 -16.68 -34.09 -0.10
C SER A 55 -16.60 -32.66 -0.61
N VAL A 56 -17.54 -31.85 -0.15
CA VAL A 56 -17.49 -30.39 -0.22
C VAL A 56 -17.62 -29.91 1.21
N THR A 57 -16.66 -29.13 1.70
CA THR A 57 -16.64 -28.72 3.11
C THR A 57 -16.12 -27.30 3.25
N TYR A 58 -16.76 -26.54 4.14
CA TYR A 58 -16.26 -25.23 4.54
C TYR A 58 -15.35 -25.34 5.75
N VAL A 59 -14.12 -24.82 5.63
CA VAL A 59 -13.16 -24.67 6.71
C VAL A 59 -12.86 -23.18 6.86
N GLY A 60 -13.64 -22.51 7.72
CA GLY A 60 -13.60 -21.05 7.82
C GLY A 60 -14.01 -20.40 6.50
N GLU A 61 -13.13 -19.59 5.92
CA GLU A 61 -13.32 -18.95 4.60
C GLU A 61 -12.92 -19.86 3.41
N VAL A 62 -12.43 -21.08 3.68
CA VAL A 62 -11.96 -21.99 2.63
C VAL A 62 -13.07 -22.97 2.24
N LEU A 63 -13.36 -23.02 0.94
CA LEU A 63 -14.16 -24.06 0.30
C LEU A 63 -13.23 -25.19 -0.16
N VAL A 64 -13.27 -26.32 0.55
CA VAL A 64 -12.48 -27.52 0.24
C VAL A 64 -13.33 -28.49 -0.57
N ILE A 65 -12.85 -28.85 -1.76
CA ILE A 65 -13.50 -29.80 -2.66
C ILE A 65 -12.58 -31.00 -2.85
N ASP A 66 -12.97 -32.14 -2.31
CA ASP A 66 -12.23 -33.40 -2.46
C ASP A 66 -12.84 -34.24 -3.57
N LEU A 67 -12.02 -34.66 -4.52
CA LEU A 67 -12.41 -35.42 -5.70
C LEU A 67 -11.77 -36.81 -5.68
N SER A 68 -12.40 -37.78 -6.32
CA SER A 68 -11.80 -39.11 -6.48
C SER A 68 -10.72 -39.10 -7.56
N GLN A 69 -9.75 -40.02 -7.46
CA GLN A 69 -8.60 -40.06 -8.36
C GLN A 69 -8.97 -40.15 -9.86
N GLU A 70 -10.14 -40.70 -10.20
CA GLU A 70 -10.58 -40.89 -11.59
C GLU A 70 -10.74 -39.57 -12.38
N VAL A 71 -10.86 -38.41 -11.71
CA VAL A 71 -10.89 -37.11 -12.40
C VAL A 71 -9.55 -36.79 -13.09
N LEU A 72 -8.45 -37.39 -12.63
CA LEU A 72 -7.10 -37.10 -13.11
C LEU A 72 -6.77 -37.87 -14.40
N PRO A 73 -6.48 -37.17 -15.52
CA PRO A 73 -6.02 -37.83 -16.74
C PRO A 73 -4.72 -38.61 -16.50
N ASN A 74 -4.75 -39.93 -16.72
CA ASN A 74 -3.64 -40.84 -16.43
C ASN A 74 -3.18 -40.88 -14.96
N GLY A 75 -4.00 -40.36 -14.03
CA GLY A 75 -3.66 -40.29 -12.61
C GLY A 75 -2.69 -39.15 -12.24
N GLU A 76 -2.51 -38.17 -13.13
CA GLU A 76 -1.66 -36.99 -12.91
C GLU A 76 -2.49 -35.70 -12.96
N TYR A 77 -2.01 -34.66 -12.27
CA TYR A 77 -2.57 -33.32 -12.28
C TYR A 77 -2.68 -32.75 -13.71
N ASP A 78 -3.82 -32.13 -14.00
CA ASP A 78 -4.09 -31.43 -15.25
C ASP A 78 -4.55 -30.01 -14.96
N ASP A 79 -3.74 -29.04 -15.36
CA ASP A 79 -3.99 -27.62 -15.07
C ASP A 79 -5.31 -27.12 -15.67
N ALA A 80 -5.59 -27.51 -16.93
CA ALA A 80 -6.78 -27.08 -17.65
C ALA A 80 -8.06 -27.57 -16.95
N LEU A 81 -8.07 -28.80 -16.44
CA LEU A 81 -9.17 -29.36 -15.66
C LEU A 81 -9.49 -28.51 -14.44
N PHE A 82 -8.51 -28.27 -13.56
CA PHE A 82 -8.77 -27.57 -12.30
C PHE A 82 -9.08 -26.08 -12.52
N ALA A 83 -8.46 -25.45 -13.54
CA ALA A 83 -8.84 -24.10 -13.96
C ALA A 83 -10.30 -24.05 -14.45
N GLU A 84 -10.76 -25.05 -15.20
CA GLU A 84 -12.14 -25.12 -15.68
C GLU A 84 -13.14 -25.39 -14.55
N LEU A 85 -12.83 -26.28 -13.59
CA LEU A 85 -13.65 -26.52 -12.41
C LEU A 85 -13.81 -25.24 -11.57
N GLN A 86 -12.69 -24.55 -11.29
CA GLN A 86 -12.68 -23.28 -10.56
C GLN A 86 -13.52 -22.22 -11.30
N SER A 87 -13.27 -22.06 -12.60
CA SER A 87 -14.01 -21.10 -13.43
C SER A 87 -15.50 -21.43 -13.46
N GLY A 88 -15.87 -22.71 -13.53
CA GLY A 88 -17.26 -23.17 -13.53
C GLY A 88 -17.98 -22.80 -12.23
N LEU A 89 -17.35 -23.09 -11.09
CA LEU A 89 -17.89 -22.73 -9.77
C LEU A 89 -18.04 -21.23 -9.61
N ASN A 90 -17.03 -20.46 -10.02
CA ASN A 90 -17.09 -19.02 -9.92
C ASN A 90 -18.14 -18.42 -10.87
N THR A 91 -18.33 -19.01 -12.05
CA THR A 91 -19.41 -18.63 -12.98
C THR A 91 -20.79 -18.89 -12.40
N ALA A 92 -20.97 -20.05 -11.76
CA ALA A 92 -22.26 -20.47 -11.25
C ALA A 92 -22.66 -19.74 -9.96
N PHE A 93 -21.70 -19.48 -9.07
CA PHE A 93 -21.98 -19.08 -7.69
C PHE A 93 -21.14 -17.91 -7.16
N GLN A 94 -20.25 -17.33 -7.96
CA GLN A 94 -19.32 -16.28 -7.51
C GLN A 94 -18.48 -16.72 -6.30
N VAL A 95 -18.07 -18.00 -6.27
CA VAL A 95 -17.40 -18.59 -5.09
C VAL A 95 -16.19 -17.79 -4.63
N ASN A 96 -15.44 -17.13 -5.53
CA ASN A 96 -14.26 -16.33 -5.13
C ASN A 96 -14.62 -15.07 -4.34
N GLN A 97 -15.86 -14.59 -4.38
CA GLN A 97 -16.33 -13.47 -3.55
C GLN A 97 -16.62 -13.90 -2.10
N PHE A 98 -16.83 -15.19 -1.87
CA PHE A 98 -17.22 -15.74 -0.57
C PHE A 98 -16.12 -16.59 0.06
N PHE A 99 -15.35 -17.28 -0.78
CA PHE A 99 -14.46 -18.35 -0.36
C PHE A 99 -13.13 -18.32 -1.09
N MET A 100 -12.11 -18.79 -0.40
CA MET A 100 -10.91 -19.32 -1.04
C MET A 100 -11.18 -20.78 -1.45
N VAL A 101 -10.96 -21.13 -2.72
CA VAL A 101 -11.32 -22.48 -3.21
C VAL A 101 -10.08 -23.34 -3.35
N THR A 102 -10.10 -24.49 -2.69
CA THR A 102 -9.02 -25.48 -2.71
C THR A 102 -9.56 -26.83 -3.17
N PHE A 103 -8.84 -27.47 -4.08
CA PHE A 103 -9.13 -28.83 -4.50
C PHE A 103 -8.18 -29.82 -3.84
N LYS A 104 -8.71 -30.98 -3.45
CA LYS A 104 -7.98 -32.16 -3.02
C LYS A 104 -8.38 -33.34 -3.90
N VAL A 105 -7.51 -34.33 -3.98
CA VAL A 105 -7.80 -35.63 -4.60
C VAL A 105 -7.44 -36.74 -3.62
N GLU A 106 -8.42 -37.58 -3.29
CA GLU A 106 -8.33 -38.61 -2.25
C GLU A 106 -7.83 -38.05 -0.90
N GLY A 107 -8.27 -36.83 -0.55
CA GLY A 107 -7.90 -36.13 0.67
C GLY A 107 -6.48 -35.54 0.67
N LEU A 108 -5.72 -35.68 -0.42
CA LEU A 108 -4.38 -35.13 -0.57
C LEU A 108 -4.39 -33.86 -1.45
N PRO A 109 -3.49 -32.89 -1.19
CA PRO A 109 -3.34 -31.70 -2.02
C PRO A 109 -2.85 -32.06 -3.45
N LEU A 110 -3.06 -31.17 -4.42
CA LEU A 110 -2.80 -31.46 -5.85
C LEU A 110 -1.31 -31.70 -6.16
N GLU A 111 -0.41 -31.22 -5.30
CA GLU A 111 1.03 -31.42 -5.36
C GLU A 111 1.42 -32.91 -5.25
N ASP A 112 0.70 -33.70 -4.45
CA ASP A 112 0.88 -35.16 -4.36
C ASP A 112 0.52 -35.88 -5.67
N TRP A 113 -0.21 -35.19 -6.56
CA TRP A 113 -0.68 -35.70 -7.84
C TRP A 113 0.12 -35.15 -9.03
N GLY A 114 1.29 -34.56 -8.79
CA GLY A 114 2.19 -34.09 -9.83
C GLY A 114 1.94 -32.66 -10.31
N MET A 115 1.15 -31.88 -9.57
CA MET A 115 1.11 -30.43 -9.78
C MET A 115 2.52 -29.86 -9.56
N PRO A 116 3.11 -29.20 -10.56
CA PRO A 116 4.47 -28.72 -10.44
C PRO A 116 4.55 -27.64 -9.37
N LEU A 117 5.44 -27.85 -8.40
CA LEU A 117 5.86 -26.78 -7.50
C LEU A 117 6.76 -25.81 -8.26
N PRO A 118 6.75 -24.51 -7.91
CA PRO A 118 7.69 -23.56 -8.47
C PRO A 118 9.14 -24.01 -8.30
N ASP A 119 10.03 -23.64 -9.23
CA ASP A 119 11.45 -23.93 -9.11
C ASP A 119 12.09 -23.01 -8.07
N PHE A 120 12.07 -23.46 -6.80
CA PHE A 120 12.68 -22.74 -5.68
C PHE A 120 14.22 -22.64 -5.77
N SER A 121 14.85 -23.18 -6.83
CA SER A 121 16.30 -23.07 -7.05
C SER A 121 16.72 -21.80 -7.79
N GLU A 122 15.77 -21.01 -8.31
CA GLU A 122 16.06 -19.67 -8.84
C GLU A 122 16.46 -18.75 -7.69
N THR A 123 17.77 -18.57 -7.51
CA THR A 123 18.33 -17.60 -6.58
C THR A 123 18.29 -16.22 -7.24
N ALA A 124 17.42 -15.32 -6.80
CA ALA A 124 17.73 -13.90 -6.89
C ALA A 124 18.74 -13.57 -5.78
N GLU A 125 19.69 -12.69 -6.08
CA GLU A 125 20.49 -12.11 -5.02
C GLU A 125 19.53 -11.43 -4.05
N TRP A 126 19.66 -11.80 -2.78
CA TRP A 126 18.91 -11.17 -1.70
C TRP A 126 19.19 -9.68 -1.81
N PRO A 127 18.18 -8.79 -1.73
CA PRO A 127 18.47 -7.44 -1.30
C PRO A 127 19.25 -7.60 0.00
N LEU A 128 20.53 -7.17 0.01
CA LEU A 128 21.41 -7.27 1.16
C LEU A 128 20.60 -6.91 2.39
N ASP A 129 20.56 -7.84 3.34
CA ASP A 129 19.69 -7.81 4.51
C ASP A 129 19.43 -6.37 4.96
N ARG A 130 18.25 -5.85 4.61
CA ARG A 130 17.72 -4.64 5.23
C ARG A 130 17.26 -5.04 6.63
N GLU A 131 18.20 -5.48 7.46
CA GLU A 131 18.04 -5.33 8.89
C GLU A 131 17.88 -3.83 9.10
N LEU A 132 16.65 -3.42 9.37
CA LEU A 132 16.44 -2.08 9.86
C LEU A 132 17.25 -1.99 11.17
N PRO A 133 18.16 -1.01 11.30
CA PRO A 133 18.88 -0.78 12.54
C PRO A 133 17.90 -0.25 13.58
N GLY A 134 17.13 -1.15 14.17
CA GLY A 134 16.25 -0.89 15.29
C GLY A 134 16.91 -1.37 16.57
N ASP A 135 17.07 -0.46 17.53
CA ASP A 135 17.45 -0.83 18.89
C ASP A 135 16.17 -1.22 19.65
N GLY A 136 16.08 -2.45 20.17
CA GLY A 136 14.92 -2.87 20.96
C GLY A 136 14.85 -4.38 21.23
N PRO A 137 13.82 -4.84 21.98
CA PRO A 137 13.66 -6.24 22.36
C PRO A 137 13.46 -7.21 21.18
N LEU A 138 12.99 -6.71 20.04
CA LEU A 138 12.84 -7.46 18.79
C LEU A 138 13.98 -7.20 17.78
N ALA A 139 15.04 -6.49 18.17
CA ALA A 139 16.22 -6.29 17.31
C ALA A 139 16.78 -7.62 16.82
N GLY A 140 16.96 -7.75 15.49
CA GLY A 140 17.45 -8.95 14.83
C GLY A 140 16.38 -10.00 14.48
N TYR A 141 15.10 -9.76 14.79
CA TYR A 141 14.00 -10.60 14.29
C TYR A 141 13.42 -10.04 13.00
N LYS A 142 13.18 -10.91 12.02
CA LYS A 142 12.46 -10.63 10.78
C LYS A 142 11.04 -11.17 10.86
N ILE A 143 10.03 -10.30 10.84
CA ILE A 143 8.63 -10.70 10.98
C ILE A 143 7.88 -10.35 9.71
N ALA A 144 7.39 -11.36 8.99
CA ALA A 144 6.56 -11.16 7.81
C ALA A 144 5.11 -10.90 8.19
N LEU A 145 4.53 -9.86 7.60
CA LEU A 145 3.15 -9.44 7.80
C LEU A 145 2.37 -9.59 6.50
N SER A 146 1.34 -10.44 6.54
CA SER A 146 0.42 -10.70 5.43
C SER A 146 -0.95 -10.14 5.74
N ALA A 147 -1.22 -8.92 5.29
CA ALA A 147 -2.57 -8.36 5.27
C ALA A 147 -3.40 -9.09 4.21
N GLY A 148 -4.35 -9.93 4.60
CA GLY A 148 -5.14 -10.78 3.70
C GLY A 148 -5.82 -10.01 2.57
N HIS A 149 -5.98 -10.67 1.42
CA HIS A 149 -6.62 -10.15 0.20
C HIS A 149 -5.92 -8.95 -0.45
N GLY A 150 -6.61 -8.31 -1.40
CA GLY A 150 -6.11 -7.24 -2.24
C GLY A 150 -6.78 -7.24 -3.62
N LEU A 151 -6.62 -6.15 -4.35
CA LEU A 151 -7.03 -6.01 -5.74
C LEU A 151 -6.22 -6.96 -6.61
N TYR A 152 -6.90 -7.85 -7.32
CA TYR A 152 -6.29 -8.84 -8.21
C TYR A 152 -6.93 -8.78 -9.60
N PHE A 153 -6.22 -9.28 -10.61
CA PHE A 153 -6.77 -9.36 -11.96
C PHE A 153 -7.58 -10.65 -12.07
N ASN A 154 -8.91 -10.51 -12.16
CA ASN A 154 -9.78 -11.65 -12.35
C ASN A 154 -9.83 -12.02 -13.85
N GLU A 155 -9.31 -13.18 -14.19
CA GLU A 155 -9.19 -13.64 -15.58
C GLU A 155 -10.54 -13.89 -16.24
N TYR A 156 -11.59 -14.16 -15.46
CA TYR A 156 -12.93 -14.41 -15.95
C TYR A 156 -13.63 -13.12 -16.39
N TYR A 157 -13.60 -12.08 -15.54
CA TYR A 157 -14.19 -10.78 -15.87
C TYR A 157 -13.27 -9.93 -16.75
N GLY A 158 -11.97 -10.25 -16.78
CA GLY A 158 -10.97 -9.48 -17.51
C GLY A 158 -10.74 -8.09 -16.91
N GLU A 159 -10.96 -7.94 -15.61
CA GLU A 159 -10.87 -6.66 -14.89
C GLU A 159 -10.21 -6.82 -13.52
N TRP A 160 -9.70 -5.70 -13.01
CA TRP A 160 -9.19 -5.60 -11.65
C TRP A 160 -10.34 -5.52 -10.66
N MET A 161 -10.32 -6.38 -9.64
CA MET A 161 -11.37 -6.41 -8.63
C MET A 161 -10.83 -6.78 -7.26
N TYR A 162 -11.51 -6.31 -6.22
CA TYR A 162 -11.28 -6.76 -4.86
C TYR A 162 -11.76 -8.20 -4.68
N GLN A 163 -11.11 -8.93 -3.77
CA GLN A 163 -11.47 -10.32 -3.46
C GLN A 163 -12.71 -10.41 -2.58
N ARG A 164 -12.99 -9.40 -1.77
CA ARG A 164 -14.14 -9.41 -0.85
C ARG A 164 -15.12 -8.27 -1.11
N GLY A 165 -16.36 -8.55 -0.73
CA GLY A 165 -17.45 -7.58 -0.72
C GLY A 165 -17.30 -6.55 0.40
N GLU A 166 -18.10 -5.50 0.35
CA GLU A 166 -18.13 -4.45 1.37
C GLU A 166 -19.34 -4.61 2.29
N PHE A 167 -19.11 -4.51 3.58
CA PHE A 167 -20.12 -4.57 4.64
C PHE A 167 -20.12 -3.26 5.41
N TRP A 168 -21.18 -2.45 5.23
CA TRP A 168 -21.36 -1.17 5.92
C TRP A 168 -20.12 -0.25 5.89
N GLY A 169 -19.46 -0.14 4.74
CA GLY A 169 -18.26 0.70 4.58
C GLY A 169 -16.95 0.07 5.06
N ILE A 170 -16.96 -1.20 5.48
CA ILE A 170 -15.75 -2.00 5.73
C ILE A 170 -15.59 -3.02 4.61
N ARG A 171 -14.42 -3.04 3.98
CA ARG A 171 -13.99 -4.07 3.06
C ARG A 171 -12.76 -4.76 3.64
N GLU A 172 -12.73 -6.09 3.56
CA GLU A 172 -11.63 -6.86 4.13
C GLU A 172 -10.28 -6.48 3.54
N ASP A 173 -10.24 -6.37 2.20
CA ASP A 173 -9.06 -6.05 1.42
C ASP A 173 -8.36 -4.76 1.90
N THR A 174 -9.09 -3.79 2.45
CA THR A 174 -8.53 -2.52 2.91
C THR A 174 -8.33 -2.49 4.42
N VAL A 175 -9.31 -2.97 5.21
CA VAL A 175 -9.22 -2.94 6.68
C VAL A 175 -8.12 -3.87 7.22
N ASN A 176 -7.80 -4.96 6.51
CA ASN A 176 -6.67 -5.82 6.86
C ASN A 176 -5.35 -5.06 6.77
N SER A 177 -5.15 -4.26 5.70
CA SER A 177 -3.96 -3.41 5.55
C SER A 177 -3.90 -2.35 6.65
N GLU A 178 -5.01 -1.69 6.97
CA GLU A 178 -5.08 -0.67 8.02
C GLU A 178 -4.58 -1.18 9.37
N ILE A 179 -5.10 -2.34 9.80
CA ILE A 179 -4.75 -2.96 11.09
C ILE A 179 -3.30 -3.45 11.07
N MET A 180 -2.86 -4.05 9.96
CA MET A 180 -1.50 -4.57 9.85
C MET A 180 -0.44 -3.48 9.80
N GLN A 181 -0.76 -2.26 9.33
CA GLN A 181 0.15 -1.13 9.49
C GLN A 181 0.34 -0.72 10.95
N TYR A 182 -0.70 -0.82 11.78
CA TYR A 182 -0.54 -0.60 13.22
C TYR A 182 0.32 -1.70 13.85
N LEU A 183 0.16 -2.96 13.42
CA LEU A 183 1.03 -4.03 13.91
C LEU A 183 2.47 -3.81 13.46
N LYS A 184 2.70 -3.43 12.20
CA LYS A 184 4.02 -3.07 11.68
C LYS A 184 4.69 -2.01 12.56
N ALA A 185 3.99 -0.91 12.82
CA ALA A 185 4.46 0.15 13.69
C ALA A 185 4.86 -0.36 15.09
N GLU A 186 4.01 -1.18 15.71
CA GLU A 186 4.28 -1.76 17.03
C GLU A 186 5.52 -2.66 17.02
N LEU A 187 5.75 -3.43 15.96
CA LEU A 187 6.91 -4.32 15.84
C LEU A 187 8.20 -3.55 15.54
N GLU A 188 8.16 -2.59 14.61
CA GLU A 188 9.30 -1.74 14.26
C GLU A 188 9.75 -0.88 15.44
N ASN A 189 8.80 -0.35 16.24
CA ASN A 189 9.10 0.37 17.49
C ASN A 189 9.84 -0.49 18.53
N GLN A 190 9.76 -1.82 18.44
CA GLN A 190 10.50 -2.75 19.31
C GLN A 190 11.81 -3.23 18.66
N GLY A 191 12.16 -2.71 17.48
CA GLY A 191 13.38 -3.01 16.75
C GLY A 191 13.27 -4.17 15.76
N ALA A 192 12.08 -4.72 15.50
CA ALA A 192 11.92 -5.78 14.51
C ALA A 192 12.18 -5.24 13.09
N THR A 193 12.72 -6.11 12.22
CA THR A 193 12.62 -5.90 10.77
C THR A 193 11.30 -6.48 10.30
N VAL A 194 10.43 -5.64 9.74
CA VAL A 194 9.13 -6.09 9.20
C VAL A 194 9.23 -6.31 7.70
N ILE A 195 8.73 -7.46 7.24
CA ILE A 195 8.61 -7.82 5.82
C ILE A 195 7.14 -7.72 5.43
N ASP A 196 6.81 -6.73 4.61
CA ASP A 196 5.45 -6.57 4.09
C ASP A 196 5.24 -7.54 2.91
N THR A 197 4.27 -8.46 3.00
CA THR A 197 4.01 -9.36 1.87
C THR A 197 3.14 -8.72 0.78
N ARG A 198 2.55 -7.56 1.08
CA ARG A 198 1.97 -6.64 0.11
C ARG A 198 2.15 -5.20 0.59
N GLU A 199 2.04 -4.24 -0.31
CA GLU A 199 2.09 -2.83 0.07
C GLU A 199 0.93 -2.53 1.04
N MET A 200 1.25 -1.92 2.17
CA MET A 200 0.22 -1.57 3.15
C MET A 200 0.10 -0.06 3.30
N ASP A 201 1.15 0.72 3.06
CA ASP A 201 1.09 2.18 3.23
C ASP A 201 0.06 2.80 2.27
N GLN A 202 -0.98 3.40 2.83
CA GLN A 202 -2.05 4.01 2.03
C GLN A 202 -1.57 5.15 1.14
N ASN A 203 -0.36 5.64 1.41
CA ASN A 203 0.31 6.74 0.71
C ASN A 203 1.41 6.26 -0.21
N ALA A 204 1.54 4.95 -0.35
CA ALA A 204 2.37 4.38 -1.38
C ALA A 204 1.91 4.90 -2.75
N ARG A 205 2.87 4.89 -3.67
CA ARG A 205 2.70 5.11 -5.11
C ARG A 205 1.42 4.50 -5.71
N THR A 206 1.10 4.94 -6.91
CA THR A 206 0.27 4.14 -7.81
C THR A 206 0.98 2.81 -8.09
N GLY A 207 0.30 1.70 -7.80
CA GLY A 207 0.81 0.37 -8.04
C GLY A 207 0.83 0.00 -9.52
N ILE A 208 1.36 -1.18 -9.82
CA ILE A 208 1.58 -1.64 -11.19
C ILE A 208 0.28 -1.86 -11.98
N THR A 209 -0.84 -1.92 -11.28
CA THR A 209 -2.19 -2.05 -11.85
C THR A 209 -2.79 -0.72 -12.30
N GLY A 210 -2.21 0.41 -11.85
CA GLY A 210 -2.79 1.76 -12.00
C GLY A 210 -3.70 2.19 -10.84
N TYR A 211 -3.97 1.31 -9.88
CA TYR A 211 -4.64 1.64 -8.60
C TYR A 211 -3.59 2.01 -7.54
N PRO A 212 -3.98 2.62 -6.40
CA PRO A 212 -3.06 2.78 -5.26
C PRO A 212 -2.40 1.45 -4.89
N ALA A 213 -1.07 1.43 -4.74
CA ALA A 213 -0.32 0.18 -4.55
C ALA A 213 -0.78 -0.61 -3.31
N TRP A 214 -1.23 0.08 -2.26
CA TRP A 214 -1.73 -0.55 -1.05
C TRP A 214 -3.09 -1.26 -1.22
N HIS A 215 -3.78 -1.01 -2.32
CA HIS A 215 -4.93 -1.81 -2.69
C HIS A 215 -4.51 -3.14 -3.30
N GLU A 216 -3.33 -3.23 -3.91
CA GLU A 216 -2.90 -4.41 -4.67
C GLU A 216 -2.65 -5.61 -3.76
N ASP A 217 -2.82 -6.79 -4.36
CA ASP A 217 -2.55 -8.08 -3.72
C ASP A 217 -1.03 -8.35 -3.57
N ALA A 218 -0.67 -9.44 -2.88
CA ALA A 218 0.71 -9.83 -2.64
C ALA A 218 1.46 -10.23 -3.92
N ARG A 219 0.73 -10.77 -4.91
CA ARG A 219 1.32 -11.11 -6.22
C ARG A 219 1.79 -9.85 -6.93
N GLN A 220 0.97 -8.81 -7.00
CA GLN A 220 1.34 -7.56 -7.65
C GLN A 220 2.46 -6.84 -6.89
N HIS A 221 2.45 -6.92 -5.56
CA HIS A 221 3.57 -6.43 -4.75
C HIS A 221 4.88 -7.17 -5.08
N GLY A 222 4.85 -8.50 -5.18
CA GLY A 222 6.02 -9.29 -5.56
C GLY A 222 6.55 -8.96 -6.96
N ILE A 223 5.67 -8.71 -7.93
CA ILE A 223 6.05 -8.24 -9.27
C ILE A 223 6.70 -6.86 -9.19
N TYR A 224 6.11 -5.95 -8.43
CA TYR A 224 6.64 -4.60 -8.23
C TYR A 224 8.06 -4.62 -7.64
N LEU A 225 8.29 -5.46 -6.64
CA LEU A 225 9.59 -5.63 -6.01
C LEU A 225 10.63 -6.31 -6.92
N GLY A 226 10.25 -6.73 -8.12
CA GLY A 226 11.13 -7.44 -9.05
C GLY A 226 11.56 -8.82 -8.56
N LEU A 227 10.73 -9.45 -7.71
CA LEU A 227 11.04 -10.76 -7.14
C LEU A 227 11.05 -11.85 -8.22
N PRO A 228 11.79 -12.95 -7.98
CA PRO A 228 11.73 -14.11 -8.86
C PRO A 228 10.30 -14.53 -9.16
N LYS A 229 10.08 -14.98 -10.40
CA LYS A 229 8.76 -15.37 -10.87
C LYS A 229 8.09 -16.40 -9.95
N TRP A 230 8.86 -17.33 -9.39
CA TRP A 230 8.35 -18.36 -8.50
C TRP A 230 7.73 -17.80 -7.21
N VAL A 231 8.08 -16.58 -6.79
CA VAL A 231 7.49 -15.94 -5.61
C VAL A 231 6.04 -15.54 -5.88
N TRP A 232 5.73 -14.95 -7.04
CA TRP A 232 4.43 -14.35 -7.32
C TRP A 232 3.56 -15.13 -8.32
N ASP A 233 4.09 -16.16 -8.97
CA ASP A 233 3.37 -17.02 -9.92
C ASP A 233 3.28 -18.46 -9.43
N GLY A 234 2.69 -18.62 -8.24
CA GLY A 234 2.66 -19.89 -7.49
C GLY A 234 1.50 -20.84 -7.82
N SER A 235 0.54 -20.41 -8.63
CA SER A 235 -0.67 -21.16 -8.98
C SER A 235 -1.15 -20.84 -10.40
N ASN A 236 -2.18 -21.55 -10.84
CA ASN A 236 -2.82 -21.39 -12.14
C ASN A 236 -3.87 -20.28 -12.26
N SER A 237 -4.07 -19.48 -11.21
CA SER A 237 -4.91 -18.29 -11.22
C SER A 237 -4.24 -17.17 -10.44
N ASN A 238 -4.51 -15.92 -10.80
CA ASN A 238 -4.01 -14.76 -10.07
C ASN A 238 -4.49 -14.76 -8.62
N TYR A 239 -5.73 -15.20 -8.39
CA TYR A 239 -6.31 -15.33 -7.04
C TYR A 239 -5.47 -16.26 -6.16
N ASN A 240 -5.23 -17.49 -6.62
CA ASN A 240 -4.43 -18.45 -5.84
C ASN A 240 -2.94 -18.09 -5.82
N SER A 241 -2.43 -17.39 -6.84
CA SER A 241 -1.07 -16.88 -6.86
C SER A 241 -0.84 -15.76 -5.84
N ASP A 242 -1.81 -14.87 -5.58
CA ASP A 242 -1.76 -13.93 -4.45
C ASP A 242 -1.57 -14.65 -3.12
N ILE A 243 -2.45 -15.62 -2.84
CA ILE A 243 -2.44 -16.41 -1.60
C ILE A 243 -1.06 -17.05 -1.38
N ARG A 244 -0.51 -17.69 -2.41
CA ARG A 244 0.80 -18.38 -2.31
C ARG A 244 1.98 -17.43 -2.30
N ALA A 245 1.84 -16.23 -2.85
CA ALA A 245 2.91 -15.24 -2.84
C ALA A 245 3.31 -14.81 -1.42
N ARG A 246 2.36 -14.83 -0.48
CA ARG A 246 2.57 -14.40 0.91
C ARG A 246 3.64 -15.24 1.64
N PRO A 247 3.47 -16.56 1.80
CA PRO A 247 4.50 -17.39 2.43
C PRO A 247 5.75 -17.55 1.56
N TYR A 248 5.63 -17.51 0.22
CA TYR A 248 6.81 -17.56 -0.65
C TYR A 248 7.70 -16.33 -0.48
N MET A 249 7.11 -15.16 -0.34
CA MET A 249 7.84 -13.92 -0.05
C MET A 249 8.47 -13.96 1.34
N ALA A 250 7.74 -14.43 2.36
CA ALA A 250 8.30 -14.62 3.70
C ALA A 250 9.49 -15.60 3.71
N ASN A 251 9.38 -16.71 2.96
CA ASN A 251 10.47 -17.68 2.79
C ASN A 251 11.66 -17.07 2.05
N TYR A 252 11.40 -16.32 0.98
CA TYR A 252 12.42 -15.65 0.16
C TYR A 252 13.27 -14.69 1.00
N TYR A 253 12.64 -13.91 1.88
CA TYR A 253 13.33 -12.96 2.75
C TYR A 253 13.87 -13.58 4.06
N GLY A 254 13.67 -14.89 4.27
CA GLY A 254 14.12 -15.59 5.46
C GLY A 254 13.49 -15.06 6.75
N ALA A 255 12.18 -14.83 6.75
CA ALA A 255 11.47 -14.38 7.93
C ALA A 255 11.54 -15.42 9.08
N ASP A 256 11.62 -14.93 10.31
CA ASP A 256 11.58 -15.73 11.54
C ASP A 256 10.15 -16.09 11.94
N LEU A 257 9.16 -15.26 11.58
CA LEU A 257 7.74 -15.47 11.82
C LEU A 257 6.91 -14.97 10.63
N LEU A 258 5.74 -15.56 10.41
CA LEU A 258 4.73 -15.06 9.48
C LEU A 258 3.38 -14.89 10.18
N ILE A 259 2.84 -13.68 10.13
CA ILE A 259 1.50 -13.34 10.64
C ILE A 259 0.61 -13.00 9.46
N SER A 260 -0.29 -13.91 9.08
CA SER A 260 -1.40 -13.59 8.17
C SER A 260 -2.58 -13.05 8.97
N PHE A 261 -3.22 -12.00 8.48
CA PHE A 261 -4.28 -11.28 9.19
C PHE A 261 -5.49 -11.06 8.29
N HIS A 262 -6.66 -11.45 8.80
CA HIS A 262 -7.94 -11.47 8.12
C HIS A 262 -9.07 -11.01 9.06
N ASN A 263 -10.24 -10.72 8.46
CA ASN A 263 -11.49 -10.56 9.18
C ASN A 263 -12.56 -11.45 8.53
N ASN A 264 -13.31 -12.18 9.34
CA ASN A 264 -14.14 -13.27 8.86
C ASN A 264 -15.51 -12.78 8.36
N GLY A 265 -16.23 -13.65 7.66
CA GLY A 265 -17.64 -13.50 7.30
C GLY A 265 -18.30 -14.86 7.10
N TRP A 266 -19.57 -15.01 7.47
CA TRP A 266 -20.30 -16.28 7.35
C TRP A 266 -21.79 -16.11 7.01
N ASN A 267 -22.60 -15.73 8.00
CA ASN A 267 -24.05 -15.61 7.89
C ASN A 267 -24.64 -14.39 8.61
N GLY A 268 -23.79 -13.49 9.09
CA GLY A 268 -24.13 -12.29 9.87
C GLY A 268 -24.36 -12.51 11.37
N ASP A 269 -24.38 -13.75 11.88
CA ASP A 269 -24.62 -14.03 13.30
C ASP A 269 -23.34 -14.25 14.12
N LEU A 270 -22.26 -14.69 13.47
CA LEU A 270 -21.00 -15.02 14.13
C LEU A 270 -20.23 -13.76 14.55
N ARG A 271 -19.44 -13.88 15.62
CA ARG A 271 -18.68 -12.77 16.22
C ARG A 271 -17.42 -13.26 16.92
N GLY A 272 -16.40 -12.41 16.99
CA GLY A 272 -15.16 -12.60 17.75
C GLY A 272 -14.03 -13.28 17.00
N THR A 273 -12.95 -13.62 17.71
CA THR A 273 -11.66 -14.00 17.10
C THR A 273 -11.46 -15.50 17.00
N GLU A 274 -10.91 -15.94 15.87
CA GLU A 274 -10.33 -17.27 15.66
C GLU A 274 -8.87 -17.15 15.19
N THR A 275 -8.06 -18.18 15.42
CA THR A 275 -6.67 -18.19 14.94
C THR A 275 -6.32 -19.58 14.41
N TYR A 276 -5.76 -19.61 13.21
CA TYR A 276 -5.40 -20.81 12.49
C TYR A 276 -3.87 -21.01 12.48
N TRP A 277 -3.46 -22.26 12.52
CA TRP A 277 -2.08 -22.71 12.37
C TRP A 277 -2.08 -24.01 11.56
N ASP A 278 -0.98 -24.35 10.90
CA ASP A 278 -0.86 -25.62 10.18
C ASP A 278 0.01 -26.64 10.94
N TYR A 279 -0.38 -27.91 10.91
CA TYR A 279 0.38 -28.99 11.54
C TYR A 279 1.58 -29.45 10.70
N ASN A 280 1.56 -29.18 9.38
CA ASN A 280 2.61 -29.56 8.45
C ASN A 280 3.65 -28.45 8.18
N ASN A 281 3.40 -27.23 8.66
CA ASN A 281 4.38 -26.15 8.55
C ASN A 281 5.45 -26.27 9.67
N ASN A 282 5.84 -25.17 10.30
CA ASN A 282 6.80 -25.17 11.40
C ASN A 282 6.16 -25.60 12.74
N PRO A 283 6.81 -26.47 13.55
CA PRO A 283 6.28 -26.90 14.85
C PRO A 283 6.06 -25.77 15.86
N GLY A 284 6.67 -24.59 15.65
CA GLY A 284 6.44 -23.40 16.46
C GLY A 284 5.10 -22.71 16.23
N SER A 285 4.38 -23.01 15.15
CA SER A 285 3.16 -22.30 14.74
C SER A 285 2.02 -22.42 15.76
N HIS A 286 1.84 -23.59 16.38
CA HIS A 286 0.81 -23.78 17.40
C HIS A 286 1.07 -22.92 18.66
N ASP A 287 2.32 -22.87 19.11
CA ASP A 287 2.70 -22.07 20.27
C ASP A 287 2.62 -20.57 19.98
N LEU A 288 2.95 -20.15 18.75
CA LEU A 288 2.73 -18.79 18.26
C LEU A 288 1.23 -18.43 18.26
N ALA A 289 0.38 -19.33 17.74
CA ALA A 289 -1.07 -19.14 17.73
C ALA A 289 -1.63 -19.01 19.15
N ILE A 290 -1.14 -19.83 20.10
CA ILE A 290 -1.50 -19.73 21.52
C ILE A 290 -1.16 -18.36 22.09
N ALA A 291 0.07 -17.89 21.87
CA ALA A 291 0.54 -16.64 22.45
C ALA A 291 -0.25 -15.44 21.90
N VAL A 292 -0.39 -15.34 20.58
CA VAL A 292 -1.10 -14.24 19.90
C VAL A 292 -2.60 -14.27 20.21
N HIS A 293 -3.26 -15.41 20.04
CA HIS A 293 -4.70 -15.52 20.25
C HIS A 293 -5.10 -15.16 21.69
N ASN A 294 -4.40 -15.72 22.68
CA ASN A 294 -4.74 -15.46 24.09
C ASN A 294 -4.56 -13.99 24.46
N GLN A 295 -3.56 -13.32 23.90
CA GLN A 295 -3.32 -11.90 24.16
C GLN A 295 -4.44 -11.02 23.56
N ILE A 296 -4.88 -11.30 22.32
CA ILE A 296 -6.05 -10.64 21.71
C ILE A 296 -7.29 -10.83 22.59
N ILE A 297 -7.61 -12.06 22.97
CA ILE A 297 -8.80 -12.35 23.79
C ILE A 297 -8.74 -11.62 25.13
N TYR A 298 -7.58 -11.61 25.79
CA TYR A 298 -7.39 -10.93 27.07
C TYR A 298 -7.64 -9.43 26.96
N ASN A 299 -6.95 -8.75 26.03
CA ASN A 299 -7.03 -7.31 25.87
C ASN A 299 -8.41 -6.85 25.38
N MET A 300 -9.00 -7.55 24.40
CA MET A 300 -10.34 -7.23 23.90
C MET A 300 -11.42 -7.42 24.98
N THR A 301 -11.32 -8.50 25.78
CA THR A 301 -12.25 -8.71 26.89
C THR A 301 -12.12 -7.62 27.95
N ASN A 302 -10.90 -7.17 28.25
CA ASN A 302 -10.68 -6.10 29.22
C ASN A 302 -11.22 -4.75 28.73
N ALA A 303 -11.05 -4.42 27.45
CA ALA A 303 -11.47 -3.14 26.89
C ALA A 303 -12.99 -3.07 26.64
N TYR A 304 -13.60 -4.16 26.17
CA TYR A 304 -15.01 -4.19 25.73
C TYR A 304 -15.92 -4.99 26.67
N GLY A 305 -15.41 -5.47 27.80
CA GLY A 305 -16.12 -6.23 28.83
C GLY A 305 -16.33 -7.71 28.49
N SER A 306 -16.51 -8.04 27.21
CA SER A 306 -16.53 -9.41 26.70
C SER A 306 -16.11 -9.44 25.24
N TRP A 307 -15.31 -10.43 24.86
CA TRP A 307 -15.00 -10.72 23.47
C TRP A 307 -15.14 -12.22 23.23
N THR A 308 -15.79 -12.61 22.12
CA THR A 308 -16.05 -14.03 21.85
C THR A 308 -14.75 -14.72 21.42
N ASN A 309 -14.27 -15.65 22.23
CA ASN A 309 -13.18 -16.55 21.88
C ASN A 309 -13.73 -17.73 21.07
N ARG A 310 -13.34 -17.84 19.80
CA ARG A 310 -13.74 -18.93 18.90
C ARG A 310 -12.66 -20.00 18.73
N GLY A 311 -11.53 -19.82 19.41
CA GLY A 311 -10.49 -20.81 19.59
C GLY A 311 -9.38 -20.77 18.56
N ILE A 312 -8.37 -21.60 18.85
CA ILE A 312 -7.21 -21.88 18.00
C ILE A 312 -7.51 -23.17 17.24
N LYS A 313 -7.34 -23.16 15.92
CA LYS A 313 -7.77 -24.21 15.00
C LYS A 313 -6.62 -24.62 14.08
N THR A 314 -6.58 -25.88 13.68
CA THR A 314 -5.66 -26.34 12.64
C THR A 314 -6.28 -26.08 11.26
N SER A 315 -5.47 -25.61 10.30
CA SER A 315 -5.88 -25.36 8.91
C SER A 315 -5.95 -26.62 8.04
N TYR A 316 -5.37 -27.75 8.47
CA TYR A 316 -5.40 -29.01 7.71
C TYR A 316 -4.90 -28.89 6.25
N ASP A 317 -3.84 -28.12 6.01
CA ASP A 317 -3.28 -27.81 4.70
C ASP A 317 -4.19 -26.94 3.79
N ASP A 318 -5.33 -26.48 4.30
CA ASP A 318 -6.35 -25.79 3.49
C ASP A 318 -6.07 -24.28 3.31
N TYR A 319 -5.18 -23.70 4.11
CA TYR A 319 -4.86 -22.26 4.10
C TYR A 319 -3.51 -21.98 3.44
N GLY A 320 -3.54 -21.55 2.18
CA GLY A 320 -2.35 -21.34 1.37
C GLY A 320 -1.42 -20.26 1.91
N GLU A 321 -1.93 -19.29 2.65
CA GLU A 321 -1.19 -18.17 3.25
C GLU A 321 -0.19 -18.63 4.32
N ILE A 322 -0.42 -19.79 4.94
CA ILE A 322 0.41 -20.30 6.06
C ILE A 322 0.94 -21.72 5.85
N ASN A 323 0.35 -22.49 4.93
CA ASN A 323 0.74 -23.87 4.67
C ASN A 323 2.18 -23.96 4.09
N TYR A 324 2.52 -23.06 3.16
CA TYR A 324 3.83 -23.09 2.50
C TYR A 324 4.96 -22.38 3.28
N ALA A 325 4.70 -21.96 4.52
CA ALA A 325 5.67 -21.22 5.34
C ALA A 325 6.74 -22.16 5.95
N HIS A 326 8.02 -21.78 5.86
CA HIS A 326 9.12 -22.53 6.49
C HIS A 326 9.38 -22.12 7.95
N MET A 327 8.82 -20.98 8.36
CA MET A 327 8.89 -20.41 9.70
C MET A 327 7.55 -20.61 10.44
N PRO A 328 7.50 -20.43 11.78
CA PRO A 328 6.23 -20.37 12.51
C PRO A 328 5.27 -19.37 11.86
N ALA A 329 4.09 -19.86 11.47
CA ALA A 329 3.12 -19.09 10.72
C ALA A 329 1.71 -19.30 11.25
N ILE A 330 0.98 -18.20 11.42
CA ILE A 330 -0.42 -18.20 11.88
C ILE A 330 -1.28 -17.31 10.99
N LEU A 331 -2.58 -17.61 10.97
CA LEU A 331 -3.59 -16.76 10.37
C LEU A 331 -4.59 -16.33 11.43
N VAL A 332 -4.73 -15.02 11.63
CA VAL A 332 -5.66 -14.44 12.61
C VAL A 332 -6.91 -13.98 11.89
N GLU A 333 -8.05 -14.47 12.35
CA GLU A 333 -9.39 -14.02 11.96
C GLU A 333 -9.95 -13.17 13.08
N LEU A 334 -9.79 -11.85 13.00
CA LEU A 334 -9.97 -10.98 14.17
C LEU A 334 -11.44 -10.82 14.57
N ALA A 335 -12.30 -10.46 13.63
CA ALA A 335 -13.71 -10.12 13.85
C ALA A 335 -14.56 -10.49 12.63
N PHE A 336 -15.89 -10.53 12.78
CA PHE A 336 -16.80 -10.87 11.68
C PHE A 336 -17.39 -9.61 11.02
N MET A 337 -16.97 -9.30 9.79
CA MET A 337 -17.39 -8.07 9.11
C MET A 337 -18.88 -8.05 8.74
N ASP A 338 -19.46 -9.21 8.49
CA ASP A 338 -20.89 -9.37 8.15
C ASP A 338 -21.79 -9.31 9.38
N ASN A 339 -21.22 -9.30 10.58
CA ASN A 339 -21.93 -9.04 11.82
C ASN A 339 -21.90 -7.55 12.18
N TYR A 340 -23.08 -6.95 12.31
CA TYR A 340 -23.21 -5.52 12.57
C TYR A 340 -22.44 -5.02 13.82
N GLN A 341 -22.34 -5.81 14.89
CA GLN A 341 -21.68 -5.37 16.12
C GLN A 341 -20.15 -5.42 16.03
N ASP A 342 -19.60 -6.44 15.36
CA ASP A 342 -18.17 -6.52 15.07
C ASP A 342 -17.78 -5.47 14.03
N ASN A 343 -18.60 -5.28 12.99
CA ASN A 343 -18.40 -4.24 11.99
C ASN A 343 -18.35 -2.82 12.60
N LEU A 344 -19.27 -2.50 13.53
CA LEU A 344 -19.23 -1.23 14.26
C LEU A 344 -17.93 -1.02 15.05
N LEU A 345 -17.28 -2.09 15.50
CA LEU A 345 -15.98 -2.03 16.15
C LEU A 345 -14.85 -1.89 15.13
N LEU A 346 -14.94 -2.53 13.97
CA LEU A 346 -14.00 -2.35 12.86
C LEU A 346 -14.00 -0.91 12.31
N HIS A 347 -15.05 -0.11 12.53
CA HIS A 347 -15.02 1.34 12.27
C HIS A 347 -14.26 2.17 13.32
N GLN A 348 -13.93 1.57 14.47
CA GLN A 348 -13.29 2.27 15.58
C GLN A 348 -11.78 2.01 15.58
N GLU A 349 -11.00 3.07 15.48
CA GLU A 349 -9.53 2.94 15.54
C GLU A 349 -9.03 2.40 16.88
N SER A 350 -9.74 2.66 17.98
CA SER A 350 -9.42 2.04 19.28
C SER A 350 -9.40 0.53 19.19
N PHE A 351 -10.32 -0.06 18.43
CA PHE A 351 -10.42 -1.50 18.25
C PHE A 351 -9.26 -2.02 17.39
N LYS A 352 -9.00 -1.35 16.26
CA LYS A 352 -7.90 -1.69 15.34
C LYS A 352 -6.52 -1.63 16.02
N LEU A 353 -6.26 -0.54 16.74
CA LEU A 353 -5.02 -0.34 17.51
C LEU A 353 -4.87 -1.37 18.63
N LEU A 354 -5.95 -1.64 19.38
CA LEU A 354 -5.92 -2.65 20.43
C LEU A 354 -5.63 -4.05 19.84
N ALA A 355 -6.19 -4.39 18.68
CA ALA A 355 -5.90 -5.64 18.01
C ALA A 355 -4.42 -5.75 17.62
N ALA A 356 -3.87 -4.71 16.99
CA ALA A 356 -2.46 -4.64 16.61
C ALA A 356 -1.52 -4.77 17.81
N ASN A 357 -1.74 -3.96 18.86
CA ASN A 357 -0.95 -4.02 20.08
C ASN A 357 -1.04 -5.40 20.76
N SER A 358 -2.23 -6.02 20.78
CA SER A 358 -2.39 -7.37 21.33
C SER A 358 -1.62 -8.44 20.55
N MET A 359 -1.54 -8.29 19.22
CA MET A 359 -0.73 -9.18 18.39
C MET A 359 0.77 -9.00 18.67
N ALA A 360 1.25 -7.74 18.76
CA ALA A 360 2.64 -7.45 19.10
C ALA A 360 3.03 -8.02 20.47
N GLU A 361 2.22 -7.78 21.51
CA GLU A 361 2.43 -8.35 22.85
C GLU A 361 2.46 -9.88 22.84
N GLY A 362 1.58 -10.50 22.04
CA GLY A 362 1.55 -11.96 21.85
C GLY A 362 2.81 -12.50 21.16
N ILE A 363 3.32 -11.79 20.15
CA ILE A 363 4.57 -12.13 19.47
C ILE A 363 5.76 -12.02 20.43
N CYS A 364 5.84 -10.95 21.22
CA CYS A 364 6.89 -10.79 22.23
C CYS A 364 6.84 -11.89 23.29
N THR A 365 5.62 -12.29 23.69
CA THR A 365 5.40 -13.42 24.61
C THR A 365 5.91 -14.74 24.01
N TYR A 366 5.62 -15.00 22.73
CA TYR A 366 6.11 -16.17 22.02
C TYR A 366 7.64 -16.22 21.95
N LEU A 367 8.26 -15.09 21.57
CA LEU A 367 9.71 -14.94 21.46
C LEU A 367 10.42 -14.84 22.81
N GLN A 368 9.68 -14.77 23.92
CA GLN A 368 10.20 -14.64 25.29
C GLN A 368 11.06 -13.39 25.49
N VAL A 369 10.69 -12.29 24.83
CA VAL A 369 11.31 -10.98 24.98
C VAL A 369 10.40 -10.04 25.74
N ASN A 370 10.98 -9.07 26.45
CA ASN A 370 10.22 -8.06 27.17
C ASN A 370 10.08 -6.82 26.28
N CYS A 371 9.03 -6.78 25.48
CA CYS A 371 8.67 -5.58 24.73
C CYS A 371 8.12 -4.50 25.65
N ASP A 372 8.42 -3.24 25.34
CA ASP A 372 7.85 -2.11 26.06
C ASP A 372 6.35 -2.04 25.78
N SER A 373 5.54 -2.02 26.85
CA SER A 373 4.09 -1.80 26.76
C SER A 373 3.82 -0.32 26.53
N THR A 374 4.28 0.23 25.40
CA THR A 374 3.94 1.60 25.02
C THR A 374 2.54 1.53 24.41
N PRO A 375 1.49 2.03 25.08
CA PRO A 375 0.15 1.97 24.52
C PRO A 375 0.14 2.77 23.23
N THR A 376 -0.27 2.17 22.12
CA THR A 376 -0.44 2.91 20.87
C THR A 376 -1.34 4.09 21.14
N GLN A 377 -0.87 5.26 20.75
CA GLN A 377 -1.60 6.48 21.02
C GLN A 377 -2.90 6.47 20.23
N MET A 378 -4.02 6.52 20.96
CA MET A 378 -5.33 6.70 20.37
C MET A 378 -5.33 7.86 19.38
N PRO A 379 -5.96 7.73 18.20
CA PRO A 379 -5.89 8.77 17.20
C PRO A 379 -6.52 10.04 17.73
N ILE A 380 -5.90 11.16 17.39
CA ILE A 380 -6.43 12.47 17.69
C ILE A 380 -7.43 12.80 16.60
N THR A 381 -8.71 12.68 16.94
CA THR A 381 -9.81 13.03 16.05
C THR A 381 -10.30 14.45 16.34
N LEU A 382 -10.29 15.28 15.31
CA LEU A 382 -10.86 16.61 15.28
C LEU A 382 -12.18 16.54 14.50
N GLU A 383 -13.29 16.35 15.21
CA GLU A 383 -14.61 16.09 14.59
C GLU A 383 -15.14 17.25 13.74
N THR A 384 -14.71 18.48 14.03
CA THR A 384 -15.15 19.68 13.30
C THR A 384 -13.96 20.56 12.92
N PRO A 385 -13.90 21.08 11.68
CA PRO A 385 -12.86 22.00 11.26
C PRO A 385 -13.07 23.42 11.82
N SER A 386 -11.99 24.19 11.85
CA SER A 386 -12.05 25.65 11.91
C SER A 386 -12.24 26.20 10.50
N LEU A 387 -13.25 27.06 10.32
CA LEU A 387 -13.67 27.57 9.00
C LEU A 387 -13.27 29.03 8.79
N THR A 388 -12.84 29.35 7.58
CA THR A 388 -12.61 30.70 7.08
C THR A 388 -13.41 30.90 5.79
N PRO A 389 -14.33 31.88 5.71
CA PRO A 389 -14.92 32.60 6.84
C PRO A 389 -15.60 31.64 7.81
N ALA A 390 -15.74 32.06 9.07
CA ALA A 390 -16.53 31.28 10.03
C ALA A 390 -17.99 31.18 9.54
N TYR A 391 -18.62 30.01 9.69
CA TYR A 391 -19.98 29.72 9.21
C TYR A 391 -21.04 30.80 9.54
N GLY A 392 -20.92 31.48 10.69
CA GLY A 392 -21.74 32.65 11.02
C GLY A 392 -23.25 32.35 11.03
N SER A 393 -24.03 33.18 10.33
CA SER A 393 -25.50 33.09 10.23
C SER A 393 -26.02 32.23 9.08
N GLY A 394 -25.15 31.71 8.21
CA GLY A 394 -25.51 30.79 7.13
C GLY A 394 -24.74 30.98 5.84
N ILE A 395 -25.20 30.29 4.79
CA ILE A 395 -24.52 30.14 3.49
C ILE A 395 -24.18 31.46 2.80
N CYS A 396 -25.06 32.47 2.87
CA CYS A 396 -24.88 33.75 2.19
C CYS A 396 -23.85 34.66 2.86
N ASP A 397 -23.53 34.39 4.13
CA ASP A 397 -22.56 35.19 4.89
C ASP A 397 -21.17 34.53 4.91
N SER A 398 -21.12 33.20 4.76
CA SER A 398 -19.89 32.43 4.98
C SER A 398 -19.44 31.61 3.78
N GLY A 399 -20.28 31.37 2.77
CA GLY A 399 -20.01 30.41 1.70
C GLY A 399 -20.17 28.93 2.13
N TRP A 400 -20.33 28.66 3.42
CA TRP A 400 -20.45 27.31 3.96
C TRP A 400 -21.92 26.88 4.13
N TYR A 401 -22.25 25.68 3.64
CA TYR A 401 -23.47 24.97 3.96
C TYR A 401 -23.22 23.93 5.04
N ARG A 402 -23.94 23.96 6.17
CA ARG A 402 -23.76 23.02 7.29
C ARG A 402 -24.86 21.96 7.32
N TYR A 403 -24.47 20.72 7.58
CA TYR A 403 -25.37 19.60 7.85
C TYR A 403 -24.83 18.71 8.97
N THR A 404 -25.65 17.79 9.48
CA THR A 404 -25.21 16.76 10.44
C THR A 404 -24.91 15.48 9.67
N ASN A 405 -23.70 14.94 9.86
CA ASN A 405 -23.25 13.71 9.22
C ASN A 405 -23.75 12.45 9.97
N GLN A 406 -23.43 11.26 9.45
CA GLN A 406 -23.81 9.99 10.07
C GLN A 406 -23.18 9.77 11.47
N ARG A 407 -22.07 10.45 11.77
CA ARG A 407 -21.39 10.39 13.08
C ARG A 407 -22.11 11.23 14.13
N GLY A 408 -23.15 11.99 13.74
CA GLY A 408 -23.86 12.92 14.62
C GLY A 408 -23.16 14.28 14.76
N GLU A 409 -22.07 14.50 14.03
CA GLU A 409 -21.24 15.70 14.06
C GLU A 409 -21.56 16.63 12.87
N TYR A 410 -21.10 17.88 12.94
CA TYR A 410 -21.31 18.81 11.83
C TYR A 410 -20.30 18.60 10.70
N ALA A 411 -20.81 18.64 9.48
CA ALA A 411 -20.04 18.71 8.24
C ALA A 411 -20.44 19.97 7.46
N TYR A 412 -19.54 20.42 6.59
CA TYR A 412 -19.62 21.69 5.89
C TYR A 412 -19.27 21.52 4.42
N LEU A 413 -20.05 22.14 3.54
CA LEU A 413 -19.81 22.16 2.10
C LEU A 413 -19.57 23.59 1.64
N ALA A 414 -18.61 23.79 0.75
CA ALA A 414 -18.40 25.04 0.02
C ALA A 414 -18.45 24.76 -1.50
N LEU A 415 -18.87 25.75 -2.29
CA LEU A 415 -18.75 25.66 -3.75
C LEU A 415 -17.27 25.77 -4.14
N ASN A 416 -16.87 25.04 -5.18
CA ASN A 416 -15.49 25.09 -5.65
C ASN A 416 -15.15 26.42 -6.35
N ALA A 417 -13.87 26.78 -6.31
CA ALA A 417 -13.24 27.81 -7.11
C ALA A 417 -12.36 27.18 -8.21
N GLU A 418 -12.31 27.81 -9.39
CA GLU A 418 -11.41 27.36 -10.48
C GLU A 418 -9.96 27.77 -10.19
N GLU A 419 -9.75 28.97 -9.67
CA GLU A 419 -8.43 29.51 -9.33
C GLU A 419 -8.43 30.28 -7.99
N GLU A 420 -7.25 30.47 -7.41
CA GLU A 420 -7.05 31.14 -6.10
C GLU A 420 -7.69 32.54 -6.02
N ALA A 421 -7.78 33.26 -7.14
CA ALA A 421 -8.39 34.58 -7.19
C ALA A 421 -9.91 34.58 -6.90
N GLN A 422 -10.55 33.41 -6.97
CA GLN A 422 -11.97 33.18 -6.69
C GLN A 422 -12.20 32.46 -5.36
N SER A 423 -11.14 31.98 -4.71
CA SER A 423 -11.22 31.26 -3.43
C SER A 423 -11.70 32.19 -2.33
N ASP A 424 -12.77 31.76 -1.65
CA ASP A 424 -13.26 32.43 -0.46
C ASP A 424 -13.22 31.49 0.75
N ASN A 425 -13.26 30.17 0.55
CA ASN A 425 -13.55 29.19 1.59
C ASN A 425 -12.38 28.24 1.90
N VAL A 426 -11.96 28.23 3.17
CA VAL A 426 -10.91 27.35 3.69
C VAL A 426 -11.35 26.67 4.98
N ALA A 427 -11.15 25.37 5.10
CA ALA A 427 -11.34 24.59 6.33
C ALA A 427 -9.98 24.14 6.88
N SER A 428 -9.82 24.10 8.21
CA SER A 428 -8.54 23.76 8.84
C SER A 428 -8.70 22.91 10.10
N TRP A 429 -7.73 22.03 10.34
CA TRP A 429 -7.63 21.15 11.50
C TRP A 429 -6.25 21.32 12.13
N THR A 430 -6.20 21.65 13.43
CA THR A 430 -4.95 21.86 14.18
C THR A 430 -4.95 20.97 15.42
N PRO A 431 -4.27 19.82 15.40
CA PRO A 431 -4.23 18.91 16.54
C PRO A 431 -3.27 19.41 17.62
N ALA A 432 -3.49 18.96 18.86
CA ALA A 432 -2.48 19.02 19.91
C ALA A 432 -1.74 17.68 19.92
N LEU A 433 -0.59 17.60 19.25
CA LEU A 433 0.17 16.37 19.17
C LEU A 433 0.92 16.11 20.50
N PRO A 434 0.94 14.86 20.98
CA PRO A 434 1.42 14.42 22.29
C PRO A 434 2.94 14.21 22.34
N SER A 435 3.56 13.92 21.20
CA SER A 435 4.98 13.61 21.02
C SER A 435 5.37 13.91 19.58
N SER A 436 6.69 14.00 19.31
CA SER A 436 7.17 13.91 17.93
C SER A 436 6.94 12.49 17.40
N GLY A 437 6.90 12.32 16.08
CA GLY A 437 6.82 11.02 15.42
C GLY A 437 6.08 11.06 14.08
N GLU A 438 5.91 9.89 13.48
CA GLU A 438 5.16 9.71 12.23
C GLU A 438 3.68 9.51 12.50
N TYR A 439 2.84 10.33 11.88
CA TYR A 439 1.39 10.27 12.01
C TYR A 439 0.73 10.00 10.66
N ARG A 440 -0.12 8.97 10.60
CA ARG A 440 -1.11 8.81 9.53
C ARG A 440 -2.21 9.85 9.68
N LEU A 441 -2.55 10.51 8.59
CA LEU A 441 -3.58 11.52 8.51
C LEU A 441 -4.75 11.02 7.67
N GLU A 442 -5.96 11.17 8.18
CA GLU A 442 -7.17 10.80 7.46
C GLU A 442 -8.23 11.89 7.61
N VAL A 443 -9.09 12.03 6.61
CA VAL A 443 -10.23 12.95 6.61
C VAL A 443 -11.52 12.20 6.33
N PHE A 444 -12.57 12.56 7.05
CA PHE A 444 -13.87 11.90 6.90
C PHE A 444 -14.70 12.64 5.85
N ILE A 445 -15.17 11.91 4.82
CA ILE A 445 -16.03 12.44 3.76
C ILE A 445 -17.45 11.89 3.96
N PRO A 446 -18.40 12.71 4.47
CA PRO A 446 -19.74 12.25 4.76
C PRO A 446 -20.64 12.25 3.54
N SER A 447 -21.55 11.28 3.46
CA SER A 447 -22.59 11.30 2.42
C SER A 447 -23.53 12.50 2.61
N HIS A 448 -24.02 13.06 1.51
CA HIS A 448 -25.05 14.09 1.53
C HIS A 448 -25.94 14.03 0.29
N ASN A 449 -27.14 14.59 0.41
CA ASN A 449 -28.05 14.75 -0.73
C ASN A 449 -27.70 16.02 -1.54
N ALA A 450 -28.30 16.14 -2.73
CA ALA A 450 -28.26 17.36 -3.53
C ALA A 450 -28.62 18.62 -2.71
N ILE A 451 -27.84 19.69 -2.87
CA ILE A 451 -28.00 20.93 -2.11
C ILE A 451 -28.45 22.06 -3.01
N SER A 452 -29.50 22.75 -2.57
CA SER A 452 -29.93 24.02 -3.16
C SER A 452 -29.22 25.19 -2.48
N TRP A 453 -28.28 25.79 -3.19
CA TRP A 453 -27.56 26.99 -2.81
C TRP A 453 -28.46 28.21 -2.97
N SER A 454 -28.39 29.15 -2.01
CA SER A 454 -29.15 30.41 -2.06
C SER A 454 -28.31 31.61 -2.51
N CYS A 455 -26.99 31.52 -2.37
CA CYS A 455 -26.04 32.58 -2.68
C CYS A 455 -24.73 31.92 -3.18
N PRO A 456 -24.53 31.78 -4.50
CA PRO A 456 -25.49 32.02 -5.59
C PRO A 456 -26.66 31.02 -5.60
N SER A 457 -27.74 31.36 -6.28
CA SER A 457 -28.91 30.47 -6.40
C SER A 457 -28.65 29.39 -7.45
N GLN A 458 -28.34 28.17 -7.01
CA GLN A 458 -28.10 27.02 -7.88
C GLN A 458 -28.28 25.68 -7.15
N THR A 459 -28.27 24.57 -7.88
CA THR A 459 -28.28 23.23 -7.29
C THR A 459 -27.03 22.49 -7.75
N VAL A 460 -26.24 22.01 -6.80
CA VAL A 460 -25.03 21.22 -7.04
C VAL A 460 -25.22 19.85 -6.38
N ASN A 461 -24.84 18.80 -7.09
CA ASN A 461 -25.18 17.41 -6.77
C ASN A 461 -23.97 16.52 -6.49
N TRP A 462 -22.74 17.03 -6.68
CA TRP A 462 -21.54 16.20 -6.66
C TRP A 462 -20.40 16.99 -6.03
N ASP A 463 -19.64 16.30 -5.18
CA ASP A 463 -18.36 16.77 -4.69
C ASP A 463 -17.29 16.69 -5.78
N THR A 464 -16.21 17.44 -5.59
CA THR A 464 -15.07 17.48 -6.50
C THR A 464 -14.27 16.17 -6.50
N ASN A 465 -13.60 15.88 -7.62
CA ASN A 465 -12.59 14.83 -7.68
C ASN A 465 -11.19 15.33 -7.28
N TYR A 466 -11.02 16.63 -7.00
CA TYR A 466 -9.72 17.29 -6.89
C TYR A 466 -9.62 18.16 -5.62
N ALA A 467 -10.19 17.73 -4.50
CA ALA A 467 -10.12 18.47 -3.25
C ALA A 467 -8.67 18.56 -2.76
N ALA A 468 -8.13 19.77 -2.63
CA ALA A 468 -6.74 19.99 -2.26
C ALA A 468 -6.56 20.15 -0.74
N TYR A 469 -5.91 19.17 -0.12
CA TYR A 469 -5.51 19.20 1.27
C TYR A 469 -4.04 19.60 1.40
N THR A 470 -3.77 20.66 2.15
CA THR A 470 -2.43 21.17 2.44
C THR A 470 -2.07 20.84 3.88
N ILE A 471 -1.05 20.00 4.07
CA ILE A 471 -0.60 19.48 5.36
C ILE A 471 0.66 20.25 5.77
N THR A 472 0.60 20.94 6.90
CA THR A 472 1.77 21.49 7.59
C THR A 472 2.25 20.48 8.61
N HIS A 473 3.44 19.95 8.40
CA HIS A 473 4.09 18.92 9.23
C HIS A 473 5.53 19.36 9.55
N ALA A 474 6.30 18.57 10.32
CA ALA A 474 7.70 18.91 10.65
C ALA A 474 8.50 19.20 9.37
N ASN A 475 8.23 18.40 8.34
CA ASN A 475 8.86 18.44 7.03
C ASN A 475 8.36 19.58 6.09
N GLY A 476 7.66 20.60 6.59
CA GLY A 476 7.19 21.73 5.79
C GLY A 476 5.73 21.58 5.39
N THR A 477 5.41 21.85 4.13
CA THR A 477 4.04 21.78 3.62
C THR A 477 3.92 20.87 2.41
N SER A 478 3.01 19.91 2.46
CA SER A 478 2.66 19.02 1.35
C SER A 478 1.23 19.25 0.91
N THR A 479 0.92 19.07 -0.38
CA THR A 479 -0.46 19.13 -0.91
C THR A 479 -0.86 17.78 -1.48
N VAL A 480 -2.01 17.28 -1.05
CA VAL A 480 -2.59 15.99 -1.44
C VAL A 480 -3.95 16.25 -2.07
N LEU A 481 -4.15 15.73 -3.29
CA LEU A 481 -5.42 15.82 -3.99
C LEU A 481 -6.27 14.59 -3.67
N VAL A 482 -7.50 14.84 -3.22
CA VAL A 482 -8.45 13.80 -2.82
C VAL A 482 -9.66 13.84 -3.73
N ASN A 483 -10.04 12.66 -4.24
CA ASN A 483 -11.33 12.47 -4.86
C ASN A 483 -12.41 12.32 -3.78
N GLN A 484 -13.24 13.36 -3.61
CA GLN A 484 -14.40 13.30 -2.71
C GLN A 484 -15.66 12.78 -3.43
N ALA A 485 -15.69 12.81 -4.76
CA ALA A 485 -16.83 12.37 -5.55
C ALA A 485 -17.08 10.86 -5.37
N GLY A 486 -18.27 10.51 -4.90
CA GLY A 486 -18.65 9.12 -4.70
C GLY A 486 -18.13 8.48 -3.41
N VAL A 487 -17.33 9.20 -2.62
CA VAL A 487 -17.01 8.78 -1.26
C VAL A 487 -18.24 9.02 -0.38
N ASN A 488 -18.71 7.98 0.28
CA ASN A 488 -19.86 8.05 1.15
C ASN A 488 -19.46 7.56 2.52
N ASP A 489 -19.52 8.44 3.50
CA ASP A 489 -19.52 8.05 4.91
C ASP A 489 -18.26 7.29 5.33
N SER A 490 -17.12 7.67 4.75
CA SER A 490 -15.85 6.95 4.86
C SER A 490 -14.67 7.87 5.23
N TRP A 491 -13.65 7.29 5.86
CA TRP A 491 -12.35 7.94 6.05
C TRP A 491 -11.53 7.80 4.77
N VAL A 492 -10.81 8.86 4.42
CA VAL A 492 -9.89 8.92 3.29
C VAL A 492 -8.52 9.28 3.83
N ASP A 493 -7.52 8.47 3.52
CA ASP A 493 -6.13 8.69 3.91
C ASP A 493 -5.47 9.79 3.09
N LEU A 494 -4.66 10.59 3.76
CA LEU A 494 -3.93 11.72 3.19
C LEU A 494 -2.40 11.51 3.19
N GLY A 495 -1.87 10.62 4.02
CA GLY A 495 -0.42 10.62 4.25
C GLY A 495 0.02 10.10 5.60
N ILE A 496 1.18 9.47 5.64
CA ILE A 496 2.03 9.43 6.83
C ILE A 496 3.00 10.61 6.75
N PHE A 497 2.95 11.47 7.77
CA PHE A 497 3.84 12.62 7.88
C PHE A 497 4.52 12.66 9.23
N HIS A 498 5.79 13.05 9.26
CA HIS A 498 6.49 13.28 10.52
C HIS A 498 6.09 14.65 11.10
N PHE A 499 5.77 14.68 12.39
CA PHE A 499 5.47 15.89 13.13
C PHE A 499 6.38 15.99 14.34
N ASP A 500 6.85 17.20 14.66
CA ASP A 500 7.56 17.47 15.89
C ASP A 500 6.60 18.04 16.93
N ALA A 501 6.71 17.60 18.18
CA ALA A 501 5.86 18.07 19.29
C ALA A 501 5.86 19.60 19.46
N ASP A 502 6.95 20.25 19.05
CA ASP A 502 7.16 21.69 19.19
C ASP A 502 6.74 22.50 17.94
N THR A 503 6.33 21.83 16.87
CA THR A 503 5.93 22.46 15.60
C THR A 503 4.41 22.55 15.43
N ALA A 504 3.96 23.53 14.66
CA ALA A 504 2.54 23.68 14.36
C ALA A 504 2.09 22.64 13.33
N ALA A 505 1.40 21.59 13.78
CA ALA A 505 0.72 20.64 12.93
C ALA A 505 -0.61 21.21 12.40
N SER A 506 -0.89 21.10 11.10
CA SER A 506 -2.22 21.43 10.57
C SER A 506 -2.55 20.75 9.25
N ILE A 507 -3.84 20.47 9.02
CA ILE A 507 -4.38 20.18 7.69
C ILE A 507 -5.27 21.35 7.27
N THR A 508 -5.19 21.77 6.01
CA THR A 508 -6.02 22.84 5.43
C THR A 508 -6.65 22.35 4.14
N LEU A 509 -7.97 22.44 4.00
CA LEU A 509 -8.70 22.16 2.76
C LEU A 509 -9.09 23.48 2.10
N SER A 510 -8.68 23.66 0.84
CA SER A 510 -9.06 24.79 -0.01
C SER A 510 -10.26 24.43 -0.89
N ASP A 511 -11.07 25.43 -1.23
CA ASP A 511 -12.14 25.34 -2.25
C ASP A 511 -11.60 25.39 -3.69
N VAL A 512 -10.32 25.68 -3.91
CA VAL A 512 -9.69 25.70 -5.24
C VAL A 512 -9.47 24.28 -5.76
N THR A 513 -10.15 23.93 -6.86
CA THR A 513 -10.09 22.58 -7.44
C THR A 513 -9.55 22.55 -8.87
N GLY A 514 -9.46 23.71 -9.55
CA GLY A 514 -9.14 23.77 -10.98
C GLY A 514 -10.30 23.38 -11.90
N GLU A 515 -11.43 22.92 -11.34
CA GLU A 515 -12.67 22.69 -12.10
C GLU A 515 -13.38 24.02 -12.34
N THR A 516 -14.23 24.11 -13.37
CA THR A 516 -15.00 25.32 -13.65
C THR A 516 -15.70 25.83 -12.39
N ASP A 517 -15.55 27.13 -12.15
CA ASP A 517 -16.01 27.81 -10.95
C ASP A 517 -17.49 27.50 -10.62
N LEU A 518 -17.76 27.20 -9.35
CA LEU A 518 -19.10 26.97 -8.78
C LEU A 518 -19.88 25.77 -9.35
N THR A 519 -19.20 24.74 -9.88
CA THR A 519 -19.84 23.55 -10.50
C THR A 519 -19.84 22.30 -9.61
N THR A 520 -18.93 22.21 -8.65
CA THR A 520 -18.78 21.11 -7.69
C THR A 520 -18.71 21.66 -6.26
N THR A 521 -18.69 20.78 -5.27
CA THR A 521 -18.51 21.13 -3.86
C THR A 521 -17.25 20.52 -3.26
N VAL A 522 -16.65 21.21 -2.28
CA VAL A 522 -15.67 20.63 -1.35
C VAL A 522 -16.37 20.35 -0.02
N SER A 523 -16.12 19.15 0.52
CA SER A 523 -16.71 18.65 1.77
C SER A 523 -15.67 18.63 2.89
N ALA A 524 -15.99 19.30 4.00
CA ALA A 524 -15.16 19.41 5.18
C ALA A 524 -15.87 18.85 6.42
N SER A 525 -15.30 17.80 7.04
CA SER A 525 -15.81 17.21 8.27
C SER A 525 -14.67 16.88 9.24
N ALA A 526 -14.53 15.65 9.69
CA ALA A 526 -13.52 15.28 10.67
C ALA A 526 -12.14 15.08 10.04
N ALA A 527 -11.08 15.32 10.80
CA ALA A 527 -9.73 14.87 10.51
C ALA A 527 -9.18 14.02 11.66
N ARG A 528 -8.32 13.06 11.36
CA ARG A 528 -7.77 12.09 12.30
C ARG A 528 -6.27 11.98 12.12
N PHE A 529 -5.55 11.98 13.25
CA PHE A 529 -4.10 11.84 13.32
C PHE A 529 -3.77 10.60 14.17
N THR A 530 -3.22 9.56 13.55
CA THR A 530 -2.84 8.32 14.24
C THR A 530 -1.31 8.22 14.29
N LEU A 531 -0.72 8.12 15.47
CA LEU A 531 0.72 7.89 15.61
C LEU A 531 1.05 6.47 15.13
N VAL A 532 1.95 6.36 14.16
CA VAL A 532 2.31 5.11 13.48
C VAL A 532 3.82 4.82 13.48
N GLY A 533 4.67 5.65 14.11
CA GLY A 533 6.11 5.36 14.18
C GLY A 533 6.97 6.46 14.80
N ASN A 534 8.24 6.16 15.05
CA ASN A 534 9.31 7.11 15.44
C ASN A 534 8.95 8.03 16.62
N THR A 535 8.32 7.46 17.66
CA THR A 535 7.78 8.24 18.78
C THR A 535 8.88 8.92 19.58
N GLY A 536 8.79 10.25 19.73
CA GLY A 536 9.72 11.04 20.53
C GLY A 536 11.04 11.38 19.82
N GLU A 537 11.24 10.93 18.59
CA GLU A 537 12.39 11.28 17.78
C GLU A 537 12.13 12.54 16.97
N GLN A 538 13.14 13.40 16.87
CA GLN A 538 13.14 14.51 15.91
C GLN A 538 13.56 13.96 14.55
N PHE A 539 12.89 14.37 13.48
CA PHE A 539 13.15 13.83 12.15
C PHE A 539 14.63 13.85 11.73
N HIS A 540 15.37 14.89 12.13
CA HIS A 540 16.76 15.11 11.70
C HIS A 540 17.82 14.19 12.33
N ASP A 541 17.44 13.46 13.37
CA ASP A 541 18.31 12.47 14.04
C ASP A 541 17.85 11.02 13.72
N THR A 542 16.91 10.84 12.81
CA THR A 542 16.44 9.51 12.38
C THR A 542 17.38 8.85 11.39
N ASN A 543 17.39 7.51 11.37
CA ASN A 543 18.16 6.74 10.41
C ASN A 543 17.38 6.49 9.10
N PHE A 544 16.96 7.57 8.44
CA PHE A 544 15.95 7.55 7.38
C PHE A 544 16.37 6.89 6.05
N VAL A 545 17.67 6.68 5.84
CA VAL A 545 18.24 5.94 4.69
C VAL A 545 19.23 4.89 5.19
N PRO A 546 19.37 3.72 4.55
CA PRO A 546 20.37 2.71 4.89
C PRO A 546 21.81 3.23 4.88
N ALA A 547 22.67 2.61 5.70
CA ALA A 547 24.08 2.99 5.84
C ALA A 547 24.91 2.81 4.56
N ASP A 548 24.45 1.94 3.66
CA ASP A 548 25.07 1.61 2.38
C ASP A 548 24.41 2.32 1.17
N TRP A 549 23.35 3.10 1.37
CA TRP A 549 22.63 3.78 0.28
C TRP A 549 23.55 4.58 -0.64
N ALA A 550 24.61 5.21 -0.11
CA ALA A 550 25.57 5.96 -0.91
C ALA A 550 26.38 5.12 -1.92
N VAL A 551 26.46 3.82 -1.71
CA VAL A 551 27.20 2.87 -2.55
C VAL A 551 26.31 1.75 -3.11
N ASP A 552 25.01 1.82 -2.88
CA ASP A 552 24.04 0.85 -3.34
C ASP A 552 23.88 0.90 -4.88
N GLU A 553 23.92 -0.25 -5.55
CA GLU A 553 23.83 -0.41 -7.01
C GLU A 553 24.71 0.56 -7.82
N ILE A 554 25.97 0.79 -7.41
CA ILE A 554 26.95 1.61 -8.15
C ILE A 554 27.11 1.15 -9.62
N ASP A 555 26.93 -0.16 -9.86
CA ASP A 555 27.09 -0.81 -11.15
C ASP A 555 25.78 -0.92 -11.95
N ALA A 556 24.71 -0.27 -11.52
CA ALA A 556 23.46 -0.24 -12.26
C ALA A 556 23.70 0.19 -13.71
N THR A 557 23.05 -0.51 -14.61
CA THR A 557 23.08 -0.28 -16.04
C THR A 557 22.27 0.96 -16.41
N THR A 558 22.55 1.51 -17.59
CA THR A 558 21.73 2.58 -18.17
C THR A 558 20.28 2.15 -18.32
N ASP A 559 20.03 0.88 -18.63
CA ASP A 559 18.66 0.36 -18.79
C ASP A 559 17.93 0.27 -17.45
N GLU A 560 18.59 -0.14 -16.36
CA GLU A 560 17.99 -0.15 -15.02
C GLU A 560 17.59 1.27 -14.56
N ILE A 561 18.47 2.25 -14.76
CA ILE A 561 18.17 3.66 -14.46
C ILE A 561 17.05 4.18 -15.37
N ARG A 562 17.06 3.83 -16.66
CA ARG A 562 16.00 4.23 -17.57
C ARG A 562 14.67 3.61 -17.20
N ASN A 563 14.64 2.33 -16.84
CA ASN A 563 13.44 1.64 -16.42
C ASN A 563 12.85 2.27 -15.16
N PHE A 564 13.69 2.71 -14.23
CA PHE A 564 13.25 3.49 -13.07
C PHE A 564 12.56 4.80 -13.48
N LEU A 565 13.15 5.55 -14.42
CA LEU A 565 12.56 6.79 -14.91
C LEU A 565 11.22 6.54 -15.63
N ILE A 566 11.14 5.48 -16.44
CA ILE A 566 9.91 5.05 -17.12
C ILE A 566 8.85 4.69 -16.09
N PHE A 567 9.22 3.90 -15.07
CA PHE A 567 8.33 3.44 -14.02
C PHE A 567 7.71 4.62 -13.27
N ASN A 568 8.50 5.67 -12.99
CA ASN A 568 8.04 6.87 -12.32
C ASN A 568 7.42 7.92 -13.27
N GLY A 569 7.19 7.58 -14.54
CA GLY A 569 6.60 8.50 -15.52
C GLY A 569 7.43 9.76 -15.80
N SER A 570 8.72 9.73 -15.50
CA SER A 570 9.61 10.87 -15.69
C SER A 570 9.90 11.06 -17.17
N CYS A 571 9.81 12.31 -17.65
CA CYS A 571 10.19 12.63 -19.03
C CYS A 571 11.70 12.60 -19.28
N LEU A 572 12.51 12.37 -18.25
CA LEU A 572 13.94 12.11 -18.39
C LEU A 572 14.24 10.67 -18.88
N ALA A 573 13.22 9.81 -18.94
CA ALA A 573 13.35 8.45 -19.44
C ALA A 573 13.81 8.38 -20.90
N GLU A 574 13.32 9.31 -21.72
CA GLU A 574 13.66 9.39 -23.14
C GLU A 574 14.80 10.40 -23.37
N PRO A 575 15.69 10.16 -24.35
CA PRO A 575 16.70 11.14 -24.72
C PRO A 575 16.09 12.51 -25.07
N ILE A 576 16.65 13.57 -24.49
CA ILE A 576 16.16 14.94 -24.65
C ILE A 576 16.89 15.63 -25.81
N LEU A 577 16.14 16.18 -26.76
CA LEU A 577 16.68 17.02 -27.84
C LEU A 577 16.99 18.42 -27.29
N VAL A 578 18.28 18.77 -27.22
CA VAL A 578 18.76 20.11 -26.81
C VAL A 578 19.06 21.02 -28.00
N SER A 579 19.28 20.46 -29.18
CA SER A 579 19.36 21.19 -30.47
C SER A 579 19.12 20.22 -31.62
N ASP A 580 18.97 20.72 -32.86
CA ASP A 580 18.62 19.95 -34.07
C ASP A 580 19.45 18.66 -34.29
N ASP A 581 20.65 18.55 -33.71
CA ASP A 581 21.56 17.39 -33.86
C ASP A 581 22.15 16.87 -32.52
N VAL A 582 21.65 17.31 -31.36
CA VAL A 582 22.19 16.88 -30.05
C VAL A 582 21.08 16.31 -29.18
N GLU A 583 21.20 15.02 -28.87
CA GLU A 583 20.38 14.31 -27.89
C GLU A 583 21.19 14.05 -26.62
N ILE A 584 20.53 14.16 -25.47
CA ILE A 584 21.10 13.85 -24.17
C ILE A 584 20.29 12.73 -23.53
N ASP A 585 20.98 11.62 -23.26
CA ASP A 585 20.44 10.51 -22.50
C ASP A 585 20.80 10.68 -21.02
N VAL A 586 19.82 11.11 -20.22
CA VAL A 586 20.02 11.40 -18.80
C VAL A 586 20.33 10.13 -18.02
N ALA A 587 19.69 9.01 -18.34
CA ALA A 587 19.99 7.72 -17.70
C ALA A 587 21.45 7.32 -17.90
N ASN A 588 21.98 7.53 -19.11
CA ASN A 588 23.40 7.28 -19.41
C ASN A 588 24.34 8.24 -18.67
N LEU A 589 23.97 9.52 -18.51
CA LEU A 589 24.77 10.47 -17.74
C LEU A 589 24.86 10.10 -16.26
N ILE A 590 23.73 9.72 -15.64
CA ILE A 590 23.68 9.25 -14.26
C ILE A 590 24.57 8.01 -14.10
N GLN A 591 24.43 7.04 -15.01
CA GLN A 591 25.21 5.80 -14.99
C GLN A 591 26.73 6.08 -15.01
N GLN A 592 27.18 6.96 -15.92
CA GLN A 592 28.60 7.30 -16.05
C GLN A 592 29.12 8.04 -14.82
N ALA A 593 28.33 8.97 -14.29
CA ALA A 593 28.70 9.76 -13.12
C ALA A 593 28.79 8.87 -11.86
N ALA A 594 27.81 8.00 -11.65
CA ALA A 594 27.76 7.00 -10.59
C ALA A 594 28.98 6.08 -10.64
N THR A 595 29.22 5.44 -11.79
CA THR A 595 30.34 4.51 -11.99
C THR A 595 31.68 5.20 -11.75
N THR A 596 31.88 6.40 -12.32
CA THR A 596 33.16 7.11 -12.24
C THR A 596 33.52 7.49 -10.81
N ASN A 597 32.52 7.89 -10.02
CA ASN A 597 32.73 8.41 -8.68
C ASN A 597 32.43 7.41 -7.56
N GLN A 598 32.05 6.17 -7.92
CA GLN A 598 31.70 5.11 -6.98
C GLN A 598 30.59 5.56 -6.02
N ILE A 599 29.54 6.15 -6.58
CA ILE A 599 28.36 6.63 -5.86
C ILE A 599 27.11 6.02 -6.47
N SER A 600 26.13 5.70 -5.62
CA SER A 600 24.85 5.16 -6.02
C SER A 600 24.14 6.09 -7.02
N PRO A 601 23.63 5.56 -8.15
CA PRO A 601 22.73 6.31 -9.02
C PRO A 601 21.45 6.73 -8.30
N LYS A 602 21.00 5.99 -7.28
CA LYS A 602 19.82 6.33 -6.47
C LYS A 602 20.02 7.62 -5.68
N LEU A 603 21.20 7.78 -5.07
CA LEU A 603 21.55 9.01 -4.37
C LEU A 603 21.57 10.22 -5.32
N LEU A 604 22.06 10.04 -6.55
CA LEU A 604 22.04 11.10 -7.56
C LEU A 604 20.61 11.45 -7.99
N LEU A 605 19.75 10.46 -8.20
CA LEU A 605 18.33 10.65 -8.51
C LEU A 605 17.62 11.44 -7.40
N ALA A 606 17.90 11.11 -6.13
CA ALA A 606 17.35 11.86 -4.99
C ALA A 606 17.80 13.32 -4.98
N ILE A 607 19.09 13.58 -5.23
CA ILE A 607 19.63 14.95 -5.27
C ILE A 607 19.06 15.74 -6.45
N MET A 608 18.90 15.10 -7.61
CA MET A 608 18.28 15.73 -8.78
C MET A 608 16.83 16.15 -8.50
N GLU A 609 16.06 15.30 -7.84
CA GLU A 609 14.72 15.67 -7.39
C GLU A 609 14.79 16.78 -6.33
N ALA A 610 15.64 16.62 -5.32
CA ALA A 610 15.79 17.55 -4.22
C ALA A 610 16.15 18.97 -4.67
N GLU A 611 17.03 19.12 -5.67
CA GLU A 611 17.51 20.43 -6.12
C GLU A 611 16.67 21.02 -7.26
N GLN A 612 16.06 20.18 -8.11
CA GLN A 612 15.47 20.62 -9.38
C GLN A 612 14.06 20.08 -9.66
N ASN A 613 13.46 19.28 -8.76
CA ASN A 613 12.20 18.55 -8.99
C ASN A 613 12.25 17.74 -10.32
N ALA A 614 13.42 17.17 -10.63
CA ALA A 614 13.73 16.62 -11.94
C ALA A 614 12.99 15.31 -12.28
N LEU A 615 12.52 14.58 -11.27
CA LEU A 615 11.76 13.35 -11.42
C LEU A 615 10.26 13.65 -11.48
N SER A 616 9.77 14.55 -10.62
CA SER A 616 8.34 14.92 -10.54
C SER A 616 7.90 15.88 -11.63
N THR A 617 8.81 16.71 -12.16
CA THR A 617 8.51 17.72 -13.18
C THR A 617 9.48 17.64 -14.35
N CYS A 618 8.99 17.91 -15.55
CA CYS A 618 9.88 18.06 -16.69
C CYS A 618 10.72 19.33 -16.55
N PRO A 619 12.06 19.23 -16.55
CA PRO A 619 12.91 20.39 -16.37
C PRO A 619 12.71 21.34 -17.55
N ASN A 620 12.46 22.61 -17.22
CA ASN A 620 12.54 23.70 -18.19
C ASN A 620 14.01 23.92 -18.62
N ASP A 621 14.24 24.78 -19.62
CA ASP A 621 15.60 25.07 -20.14
C ASP A 621 16.61 25.45 -19.05
N THR A 622 16.16 26.11 -17.97
CA THR A 622 17.03 26.50 -16.85
C THR A 622 17.36 25.32 -15.95
N ALA A 623 16.36 24.53 -15.55
CA ALA A 623 16.58 23.32 -14.76
C ALA A 623 17.43 22.29 -15.53
N LEU A 624 17.21 22.17 -16.84
CA LEU A 624 18.01 21.33 -17.72
C LEU A 624 19.46 21.86 -17.82
N ALA A 625 19.66 23.17 -17.97
CA ALA A 625 20.99 23.77 -17.96
C ALA A 625 21.73 23.58 -16.61
N ASN A 626 21.01 23.63 -15.49
CA ASN A 626 21.57 23.36 -14.17
C ASN A 626 22.04 21.91 -14.07
N LEU A 627 21.17 20.95 -14.39
CA LEU A 627 21.52 19.51 -14.46
C LEU A 627 22.73 19.23 -15.37
N MET A 628 22.92 20.07 -16.39
CA MET A 628 23.98 19.96 -17.40
C MET A 628 25.26 20.77 -17.12
N GLY A 629 25.31 21.65 -16.11
CA GLY A 629 26.57 22.19 -15.59
C GLY A 629 26.82 23.69 -15.65
N LEU A 630 25.89 24.55 -15.23
CA LEU A 630 26.22 25.88 -14.70
C LEU A 630 25.19 26.37 -13.66
N PRO A 631 25.48 26.38 -12.34
CA PRO A 631 26.48 25.62 -11.59
C PRO A 631 25.84 24.42 -10.86
N ALA A 632 26.53 23.26 -10.89
CA ALA A 632 26.19 21.92 -10.38
C ALA A 632 25.58 20.94 -11.42
N SER A 633 26.43 20.35 -12.27
CA SER A 633 26.04 19.18 -13.09
C SER A 633 25.92 17.89 -12.27
N ILE A 634 25.18 16.90 -12.78
CA ILE A 634 25.12 15.53 -12.23
C ILE A 634 26.54 14.96 -11.96
N SER A 635 27.50 15.26 -12.85
CA SER A 635 28.89 14.82 -12.71
C SER A 635 29.63 15.52 -11.57
N GLU A 636 29.34 16.79 -11.31
CA GLU A 636 29.94 17.54 -10.19
C GLU A 636 29.37 17.07 -8.85
N ALA A 637 28.06 16.84 -8.77
CA ALA A 637 27.43 16.27 -7.59
C ALA A 637 28.02 14.90 -7.25
N ALA A 638 28.09 13.99 -8.24
CA ALA A 638 28.72 12.70 -8.08
C ALA A 638 30.20 12.79 -7.64
N ALA A 639 30.96 13.73 -8.19
CA ALA A 639 32.36 13.93 -7.81
C ALA A 639 32.53 14.43 -6.37
N GLN A 640 31.66 15.33 -5.91
CA GLN A 640 31.68 15.80 -4.52
C GLN A 640 31.33 14.67 -3.55
N LEU A 641 30.26 13.93 -3.83
CA LEU A 641 29.82 12.80 -3.02
C LEU A 641 30.88 11.69 -3.00
N GLY A 642 31.48 11.36 -4.15
CA GLY A 642 32.53 10.35 -4.24
C GLY A 642 33.79 10.75 -3.46
N ALA A 643 34.18 12.03 -3.52
CA ALA A 643 35.27 12.55 -2.70
C ALA A 643 34.95 12.49 -1.21
N ALA A 644 33.72 12.82 -0.82
CA ALA A 644 33.25 12.73 0.55
C ALA A 644 33.24 11.28 1.05
N GLN A 645 32.79 10.33 0.24
CA GLN A 645 32.77 8.90 0.55
C GLN A 645 34.18 8.33 0.70
N ALA A 646 35.09 8.70 -0.18
CA ALA A 646 36.50 8.30 -0.09
C ALA A 646 37.18 8.87 1.17
N ALA A 647 36.87 10.12 1.55
CA ALA A 647 37.42 10.74 2.75
C ALA A 647 36.84 10.16 4.05
N LEU A 648 35.53 9.89 4.08
CA LEU A 648 34.85 9.29 5.21
C LEU A 648 35.38 7.87 5.47
N SER A 649 35.44 7.02 4.43
CA SER A 649 35.99 5.67 4.53
C SER A 649 37.50 5.63 4.86
N GLY A 650 38.27 6.59 4.33
CA GLY A 650 39.72 6.63 4.53
C GLY A 650 40.19 7.25 5.85
N THR A 651 39.56 8.35 6.27
CA THR A 651 39.98 9.15 7.43
C THR A 651 38.95 9.24 8.54
N GLY A 652 37.75 8.71 8.35
CA GLY A 652 36.64 8.82 9.30
C GLY A 652 36.02 10.21 9.34
N THR A 653 36.32 11.07 8.35
CA THR A 653 35.84 12.45 8.30
C THR A 653 35.71 12.93 6.86
N THR A 654 34.59 13.58 6.53
CA THR A 654 34.35 14.14 5.19
C THR A 654 35.15 15.43 4.93
N PRO A 655 35.24 15.93 3.69
CA PRO A 655 35.96 17.17 3.35
C PRO A 655 35.54 18.39 4.16
N TYR A 656 34.25 18.50 4.51
CA TYR A 656 33.76 19.60 5.32
C TYR A 656 33.72 19.29 6.82
N GLY A 657 34.29 18.17 7.24
CA GLY A 657 34.50 17.83 8.65
C GLY A 657 33.32 17.14 9.32
N TRP A 658 32.45 16.45 8.56
CA TRP A 658 31.38 15.63 9.12
C TRP A 658 31.91 14.25 9.52
N VAL A 659 31.36 13.70 10.59
CA VAL A 659 31.73 12.40 11.17
C VAL A 659 30.45 11.69 11.62
N THR A 660 30.30 10.44 11.20
CA THR A 660 29.17 9.58 11.58
C THR A 660 29.04 9.47 13.11
N GLY A 661 27.82 9.62 13.62
CA GLY A 661 27.50 9.56 15.05
C GLY A 661 28.03 10.73 15.89
N SER A 662 28.58 11.79 15.27
CA SER A 662 29.12 12.95 15.97
C SER A 662 28.34 14.22 15.67
N ALA A 663 27.79 14.85 16.71
CA ALA A 663 27.04 16.09 16.59
C ALA A 663 27.89 17.21 15.97
N LYS A 664 27.30 17.94 15.02
CA LYS A 664 27.90 19.11 14.37
C LYS A 664 26.84 20.13 13.98
N ILE A 665 27.26 21.39 13.89
CA ILE A 665 26.38 22.52 13.52
C ILE A 665 26.43 22.70 12.00
N THR A 666 25.26 22.67 11.35
CA THR A 666 25.07 23.02 9.93
C THR A 666 25.36 24.51 9.69
N LEU A 667 25.54 24.94 8.44
CA LEU A 667 25.85 26.34 8.13
C LEU A 667 24.76 27.32 8.58
N ASP A 668 23.52 26.88 8.64
CA ASP A 668 22.35 27.63 9.09
C ASP A 668 22.06 27.53 10.60
N GLY A 669 22.95 26.87 11.36
CA GLY A 669 22.98 26.92 12.83
C GLY A 669 22.25 25.79 13.56
N VAL A 670 21.82 24.74 12.86
CA VAL A 670 21.14 23.57 13.46
C VAL A 670 22.19 22.56 13.91
N THR A 671 22.04 22.01 15.12
CA THR A 671 22.88 20.91 15.58
C THR A 671 22.24 19.59 15.16
N VAL A 672 22.98 18.77 14.41
CA VAL A 672 22.52 17.48 13.90
C VAL A 672 23.57 16.40 14.17
N THR A 673 23.12 15.15 14.35
CA THR A 673 24.01 14.00 14.52
C THR A 673 23.74 12.97 13.41
N PRO A 674 24.60 12.84 12.38
CA PRO A 674 24.33 11.89 11.30
C PRO A 674 24.35 10.45 11.80
N ALA A 675 23.23 9.73 11.64
CA ALA A 675 23.06 8.38 12.18
C ALA A 675 23.95 7.33 11.47
N ASN A 676 24.28 7.54 10.20
CA ASN A 676 25.13 6.64 9.41
C ASN A 676 25.97 7.37 8.35
N ASP A 677 26.75 6.61 7.58
CA ASP A 677 27.66 7.16 6.56
C ASP A 677 26.90 7.82 5.40
N SER A 678 25.82 7.23 4.89
CA SER A 678 24.97 7.84 3.84
C SER A 678 24.44 9.21 4.25
N ILE A 679 23.92 9.34 5.48
CA ILE A 679 23.42 10.60 6.03
C ILE A 679 24.58 11.59 6.22
N THR A 680 25.75 11.11 6.66
CA THR A 680 26.97 11.93 6.79
C THR A 680 27.37 12.55 5.45
N LEU A 681 27.26 11.81 4.34
CA LEU A 681 27.51 12.32 3.00
C LEU A 681 26.49 13.35 2.56
N LEU A 682 25.21 13.12 2.85
CA LEU A 682 24.16 14.10 2.57
C LEU A 682 24.44 15.42 3.30
N PHE A 683 24.86 15.40 4.57
CA PHE A 683 25.22 16.63 5.29
C PHE A 683 26.52 17.29 4.80
N ASP A 684 27.45 16.51 4.24
CA ASP A 684 28.65 17.06 3.60
C ASP A 684 28.29 17.83 2.32
N TYR A 685 27.36 17.28 1.54
CA TYR A 685 26.83 17.86 0.31
C TYR A 685 25.86 19.03 0.58
N PHE A 686 24.78 18.76 1.32
CA PHE A 686 23.80 19.74 1.80
C PHE A 686 24.21 20.28 3.18
N GLN A 687 25.02 21.33 3.17
CA GLN A 687 25.57 21.89 4.42
C GLN A 687 24.56 22.69 5.26
N ASN A 688 23.38 22.93 4.70
CA ASN A 688 22.26 23.54 5.39
C ASN A 688 21.25 22.46 5.77
N ALA A 689 20.64 22.62 6.93
CA ALA A 689 19.47 21.84 7.30
C ALA A 689 18.23 22.33 6.52
N GLY A 690 18.15 23.64 6.24
CA GLY A 690 16.99 24.32 5.67
C GLY A 690 15.97 24.70 6.76
N GLN A 691 15.03 25.62 6.47
CA GLN A 691 14.04 26.07 7.47
C GLN A 691 13.26 24.92 8.12
N VAL A 692 13.04 23.90 7.32
CA VAL A 692 12.18 22.79 7.65
C VAL A 692 12.82 21.84 8.66
N TRP A 693 14.14 21.83 8.79
CA TRP A 693 14.86 21.11 9.85
C TRP A 693 15.25 22.05 11.01
N GLY A 694 14.47 23.11 11.24
CA GLY A 694 14.75 24.13 12.25
C GLY A 694 15.83 25.14 11.85
N GLY A 695 16.30 25.09 10.60
CA GLY A 695 17.24 26.04 10.02
C GLY A 695 16.66 27.43 9.82
N THR A 696 17.50 28.37 9.41
CA THR A 696 17.10 29.78 9.26
C THR A 696 17.01 30.24 7.80
N THR A 697 17.22 29.32 6.85
CA THR A 697 17.25 29.57 5.40
C THR A 697 16.06 28.90 4.70
N PRO A 698 14.91 29.60 4.54
CA PRO A 698 13.66 29.07 3.95
C PRO A 698 13.74 28.58 2.51
N ASN A 699 14.71 29.08 1.73
CA ASN A 699 14.77 28.85 0.29
C ASN A 699 15.90 27.90 -0.13
N GLU A 700 16.57 27.25 0.82
CA GLU A 700 17.69 26.36 0.53
C GLU A 700 17.30 24.91 0.87
N ASN A 701 17.42 24.04 -0.11
CA ASN A 701 17.15 22.61 0.03
C ASN A 701 18.30 21.98 0.83
N GLY A 702 17.94 21.27 1.90
CA GLY A 702 18.87 20.55 2.77
C GLY A 702 18.81 19.03 2.54
N VAL A 703 19.45 18.28 3.45
CA VAL A 703 19.39 16.80 3.50
C VAL A 703 17.96 16.25 3.41
N GLN A 704 17.01 16.99 3.96
CA GLN A 704 15.60 16.66 3.88
C GLN A 704 15.05 16.47 2.47
N ALA A 705 15.41 17.35 1.54
CA ALA A 705 14.85 17.30 0.19
C ALA A 705 15.27 15.99 -0.49
N ALA A 706 16.48 15.51 -0.18
CA ALA A 706 16.93 14.18 -0.59
C ALA A 706 16.19 13.05 0.12
N TYR A 707 15.80 13.19 1.39
CA TYR A 707 14.91 12.23 2.06
C TYR A 707 13.54 12.16 1.41
N ILE A 708 12.91 13.30 1.13
CA ILE A 708 11.59 13.35 0.49
C ILE A 708 11.66 12.64 -0.86
N ALA A 709 12.69 12.95 -1.66
CA ALA A 709 12.93 12.24 -2.90
C ALA A 709 13.17 10.74 -2.70
N TYR A 710 13.96 10.36 -1.68
CA TYR A 710 14.21 8.97 -1.36
C TYR A 710 12.93 8.19 -1.02
N ARG A 711 12.04 8.78 -0.23
CA ARG A 711 10.74 8.22 0.15
C ARG A 711 9.79 8.18 -1.04
N ASP A 712 9.57 9.32 -1.68
CA ASP A 712 8.51 9.50 -2.69
C ASP A 712 8.81 8.73 -3.98
N PHE A 713 10.09 8.53 -4.29
CA PHE A 713 10.53 7.75 -5.45
C PHE A 713 11.06 6.35 -5.08
N HIS A 714 10.82 5.90 -3.85
CA HIS A 714 11.19 4.58 -3.34
C HIS A 714 12.63 4.17 -3.67
N LEU A 715 13.57 5.09 -3.49
CA LEU A 715 15.00 4.88 -3.75
C LEU A 715 15.67 3.94 -2.74
N ASN A 716 14.86 3.31 -1.89
CA ASN A 716 15.18 2.19 -1.02
C ASN A 716 15.05 0.83 -1.71
N LEU A 717 14.47 0.78 -2.92
CA LEU A 717 14.25 -0.46 -3.69
C LEU A 717 15.31 -0.63 -4.79
N PRO A 718 15.57 -1.86 -5.25
CA PRO A 718 16.42 -2.10 -6.41
C PRO A 718 15.92 -1.39 -7.67
N LEU A 719 16.85 -0.90 -8.51
CA LEU A 719 16.49 -0.33 -9.80
C LEU A 719 15.89 -1.41 -10.71
N PRO A 720 14.79 -1.14 -11.45
CA PRO A 720 14.09 -2.18 -12.19
C PRO A 720 14.93 -2.76 -13.34
N LYS A 721 15.19 -4.07 -13.32
CA LYS A 721 16.01 -4.74 -14.35
C LYS A 721 15.32 -4.90 -15.70
N VAL A 722 14.01 -5.07 -15.72
CA VAL A 722 13.21 -5.24 -16.93
C VAL A 722 11.88 -4.52 -16.82
N ILE A 723 11.37 -4.03 -17.95
CA ILE A 723 9.98 -3.56 -18.09
C ILE A 723 9.17 -4.72 -18.66
N GLU A 724 8.38 -5.41 -17.84
CA GLU A 724 7.41 -6.38 -18.36
C GLU A 724 6.23 -5.64 -19.02
N TYR A 725 6.30 -5.50 -20.34
CA TYR A 725 5.31 -4.84 -21.21
C TYR A 725 3.86 -5.38 -21.12
N ARG A 726 3.55 -6.38 -20.29
CA ARG A 726 2.18 -6.87 -20.10
C ARG A 726 1.33 -6.05 -19.12
N TYR A 727 1.91 -5.10 -18.39
CA TYR A 727 1.24 -4.51 -17.23
C TYR A 727 1.14 -2.98 -17.18
N THR A 728 1.58 -2.24 -18.19
CA THR A 728 1.32 -0.79 -18.26
C THR A 728 0.12 -0.48 -19.15
N PRO A 729 -1.05 -0.04 -18.63
CA PRO A 729 -1.76 1.02 -19.30
C PRO A 729 -0.89 2.26 -19.12
N ILE A 730 -0.05 2.54 -20.12
CA ILE A 730 0.59 3.85 -20.25
C ILE A 730 -0.57 4.84 -20.34
N PHE A 731 -0.85 5.55 -19.25
CA PHE A 731 -1.51 6.84 -19.33
C PHE A 731 -0.55 7.76 -20.08
N ILE A 732 -0.65 7.72 -21.40
CA ILE A 732 -0.08 8.72 -22.28
C ILE A 732 -0.83 10.01 -21.92
N ARG A 733 -0.11 11.00 -21.37
CA ARG A 733 -0.58 12.38 -21.32
C ARG A 733 -0.83 12.91 -22.72
#